data_AF-A0A328KVC8-F1
#
_entry.id   AF-A0A328KVC8-F1
#
_cell.length_a   1.000
_cell.length_b   1.000
_cell.length_c   1.000
_cell.angle_alpha   90.00
_cell.angle_beta   90.00
_cell.angle_gamma   90.00
#
_symmetry.space_group_name_H-M   'P 1'
#
loop_
_entity.id
_entity.type
_entity.pdbx_description
1 polymer ?
#
loop_
_entity_poly.entity_id
_entity_poly.type
_entity_poly.pdbx_seq_one_letter_code
_entity_poly.pdbx_strand_id
1 'polypeptide(L)'
;MKNKKRTATVALTTGLALTAVIPYGVGHAEETDQLQVQIQEDSFRTGELTQPSQKAPENVVKDALKEKTEQALSPKQVNGEMGVDYKVLQKRGSYDGTTLVRMQQTYEGKEVYGYQLTAHVDKKGVIKSVSGDSAQNLKQEDLKKPINLSQEKAKQYIFTKYGNDIKFISEPEVKEVIFVDENNGQASNAYQVTFAAVTPKYVSGTYLVNAHNGEMLKNMVQDSDLKASEKLVDALEESRKSNLASLTGTGNDAFGISRTFGISKQSNGEYALADYSRGQGIETYDVNYRDITKEESYYPGTLATSTSTTFNDPKAVSAHYLATKVFDFYKDKYKRNSFDNKGQKVVSVVHAWDSEDTNDPKNWKNALSANINNSSMLVYGDPMVKAFDVAGHEFTHAVTSSESNLEYSGESGAINEALSDIMGTAIEKYINNGNFNWTIGEQTGLVLRDMKNPSSINYSNGVPYPDDYSKYTNLNGEDDGGVHFNSSIINKVAYLIAKGGTHNGVTVKGIGEDKMFDIFYYANTDELNMTSDFFELRSACLRVATNKYGANSAEAQAVQEAFDAAKIKVTVEEKEKAVEKQAPELTVPFTTTLHVGDTFDPMRGVKAVDKEDGDLTNRVKHKGDVDTSKPGNYIVEYSVVDSQGVNATATQTVIVEENGETPDMEPKLTVPVGATMNVGDSFDPMAGVSATDKEDGDLTSKVTVDGKVDTSKAGTYVLTYTITDSKGHEVTAKQTVTVRAREEVKDEKTVLKVPAETTITEGNQFDPMAGVSATDKEGGDLTSKVTHEGTVDISKAGTYEVIYSVKDFAGNEVTTIQKVVVKDKDNGNGSDNGNNGSDNNNGNNPDKGSTGTNNSNASDTGNSKISNNSTSDKKEDTYKELPKTGASTNNSAAMGLLMVLAGMALSFGRKFRKVLK
;
A
#
# COMPACT_ATOMS: atom_id res chain seq x y z
N MET A 1 18.17 -75.68 17.34
CA MET A 1 19.44 -75.61 16.58
C MET A 1 19.23 -74.52 15.52
N LYS A 2 19.80 -73.31 15.62
CA LYS A 2 21.21 -72.86 15.44
C LYS A 2 21.80 -73.17 14.05
N ASN A 3 21.85 -72.15 13.18
CA ASN A 3 23.02 -71.68 12.38
C ASN A 3 22.54 -70.74 11.24
N LYS A 4 23.29 -69.77 10.71
CA LYS A 4 24.39 -68.89 11.23
C LYS A 4 24.79 -67.96 10.06
N LYS A 5 24.92 -66.64 10.26
CA LYS A 5 25.73 -65.69 9.45
C LYS A 5 25.78 -64.35 10.21
N ARG A 6 26.76 -64.17 11.11
CA ARG A 6 28.07 -63.49 10.90
C ARG A 6 27.94 -61.99 10.59
N THR A 7 28.02 -61.19 11.64
CA THR A 7 28.39 -59.79 11.68
C THR A 7 29.85 -59.58 11.24
N ALA A 8 30.14 -58.41 10.66
CA ALA A 8 31.48 -57.84 10.56
C ALA A 8 31.37 -56.32 10.81
N THR A 9 32.05 -55.83 11.83
CA THR A 9 32.16 -54.41 12.15
C THR A 9 33.54 -53.93 11.72
N VAL A 10 33.62 -52.86 10.94
CA VAL A 10 34.85 -52.11 10.69
C VAL A 10 34.53 -50.64 10.86
N ALA A 11 35.16 -49.99 11.85
CA ALA A 11 35.15 -48.55 11.97
C ALA A 11 36.19 -47.98 11.00
N LEU A 12 35.87 -46.85 10.34
CA LEU A 12 36.87 -46.04 9.65
C LEU A 12 36.73 -44.59 10.09
N THR A 13 37.79 -44.08 10.69
CA THR A 13 38.01 -42.67 11.01
C THR A 13 38.36 -41.90 9.73
N THR A 14 37.71 -40.76 9.51
CA THR A 14 38.16 -39.76 8.51
C THR A 14 38.27 -38.40 9.18
N GLY A 15 39.51 -37.93 9.36
CA GLY A 15 39.81 -36.58 9.81
C GLY A 15 39.77 -35.56 8.66
N LEU A 16 39.93 -34.29 9.03
CA LEU A 16 40.00 -33.16 8.10
C LEU A 16 41.16 -33.30 7.09
N ALA A 17 40.89 -32.94 5.84
CA ALA A 17 41.85 -32.27 4.97
C ALA A 17 41.08 -31.32 4.06
N LEU A 18 41.46 -30.03 4.06
CA LEU A 18 40.88 -29.04 3.15
C LEU A 18 41.44 -29.25 1.73
N THR A 19 40.58 -29.26 0.73
CA THR A 19 40.92 -28.88 -0.63
C THR A 19 39.83 -27.98 -1.19
N ALA A 20 40.14 -26.69 -1.36
CA ALA A 20 39.21 -25.73 -1.93
C ALA A 20 39.01 -26.00 -3.43
N VAL A 21 37.76 -26.04 -3.86
CA VAL A 21 37.36 -25.86 -5.26
C VAL A 21 36.36 -24.73 -5.29
N ILE A 22 36.74 -23.64 -5.96
CA ILE A 22 36.00 -22.37 -5.99
C ILE A 22 34.82 -22.51 -6.98
N PRO A 23 33.56 -22.34 -6.55
CA PRO A 23 32.48 -21.98 -7.45
C PRO A 23 32.61 -20.50 -7.81
N TYR A 24 32.62 -20.20 -9.11
CA TYR A 24 32.70 -18.83 -9.61
C TYR A 24 31.50 -17.99 -9.16
N GLY A 25 31.78 -16.78 -8.65
CA GLY A 25 30.95 -15.62 -8.92
C GLY A 25 29.51 -15.65 -8.39
N VAL A 26 29.31 -15.91 -7.10
CA VAL A 26 28.26 -15.16 -6.40
C VAL A 26 28.78 -13.74 -6.31
N GLY A 27 28.37 -12.89 -7.27
CA GLY A 27 28.43 -11.46 -7.04
C GLY A 27 27.60 -11.19 -5.79
N HIS A 28 28.18 -10.52 -4.81
CA HIS A 28 27.36 -9.83 -3.83
C HIS A 28 26.44 -8.93 -4.66
N ALA A 29 25.15 -9.28 -4.70
CA ALA A 29 24.16 -8.24 -4.84
C ALA A 29 24.43 -7.31 -3.66
N GLU A 30 24.85 -6.07 -3.97
CA GLU A 30 24.68 -4.98 -3.03
C GLU A 30 23.23 -5.08 -2.54
N GLU A 31 23.07 -4.97 -1.22
CA GLU A 31 21.75 -4.87 -0.61
C GLU A 31 21.20 -3.54 -1.10
N THR A 32 20.54 -3.56 -2.27
CA THR A 32 19.91 -2.38 -2.82
C THR A 32 18.85 -2.01 -1.81
N ASP A 33 19.04 -0.86 -1.17
CA ASP A 33 18.02 -0.18 -0.37
C ASP A 33 16.81 0.05 -1.28
N GLN A 34 15.95 -0.96 -1.35
CA GLN A 34 14.66 -0.87 -1.98
C GLN A 34 13.88 0.10 -1.10
N LEU A 35 13.86 1.37 -1.54
CA LEU A 35 12.86 2.35 -1.14
C LEU A 35 11.53 1.60 -0.98
N GLN A 36 11.09 1.38 0.24
CA GLN A 36 9.76 0.87 0.50
C GLN A 36 8.81 2.06 0.30
N VAL A 37 7.73 1.88 -0.45
CA VAL A 37 6.66 2.88 -0.49
C VAL A 37 6.21 3.07 0.95
N GLN A 38 6.37 4.28 1.49
CA GLN A 38 5.76 4.64 2.76
C GLN A 38 4.31 5.05 2.50
N ILE A 39 3.40 4.08 2.60
CA ILE A 39 1.98 4.35 2.79
C ILE A 39 1.84 4.96 4.20
N GLN A 40 1.27 6.16 4.25
CA GLN A 40 1.13 6.97 5.46
C GLN A 40 -0.35 7.33 5.71
N GLU A 41 -1.25 6.41 5.38
CA GLU A 41 -2.69 6.55 5.60
C GLU A 41 -3.04 6.23 7.05
N ASP A 42 -4.13 6.78 7.57
CA ASP A 42 -4.45 6.63 8.99
C ASP A 42 -4.68 5.17 9.41
N SER A 43 -5.39 4.37 8.61
CA SER A 43 -5.59 2.96 8.92
C SER A 43 -4.54 2.04 8.27
N PHE A 44 -3.63 2.57 7.44
CA PHE A 44 -2.61 1.77 6.75
C PHE A 44 -1.23 2.44 6.75
N ARG A 45 -0.29 1.89 7.54
CA ARG A 45 1.08 2.38 7.69
C ARG A 45 2.09 1.33 7.23
N THR A 46 3.17 1.77 6.57
CA THR A 46 4.29 0.90 6.14
C THR A 46 5.63 1.62 6.31
N GLY A 47 6.68 0.91 6.71
CA GLY A 47 8.02 1.46 6.87
C GLY A 47 8.87 0.67 7.87
N GLU A 48 9.73 1.34 8.63
CA GLU A 48 10.30 0.79 9.87
C GLU A 48 9.50 1.39 11.03
N LEU A 49 8.44 0.71 11.46
CA LEU A 49 7.44 1.29 12.35
C LEU A 49 7.80 1.13 13.84
N THR A 50 8.65 0.16 14.17
CA THR A 50 9.23 -0.04 15.51
C THR A 50 10.75 -0.09 15.47
N GLN A 51 11.39 0.07 16.62
CA GLN A 51 12.80 -0.35 16.76
C GLN A 51 12.97 -1.88 16.72
N PRO A 52 14.16 -2.41 16.37
CA PRO A 52 14.44 -3.84 16.42
C PRO A 52 14.24 -4.45 17.80
N SER A 53 13.68 -5.66 17.86
CA SER A 53 13.24 -6.30 19.10
C SER A 53 13.51 -7.80 19.10
N GLN A 54 13.84 -8.35 20.27
CA GLN A 54 13.99 -9.80 20.49
C GLN A 54 12.72 -10.43 21.11
N LYS A 55 11.64 -9.65 21.28
CA LYS A 55 10.34 -10.16 21.72
C LYS A 55 9.71 -11.00 20.60
N ALA A 56 8.80 -11.91 20.97
CA ALA A 56 7.98 -12.62 19.99
C ALA A 56 7.16 -11.61 19.14
N PRO A 57 6.93 -11.84 17.84
CA PRO A 57 6.24 -10.91 16.94
C PRO A 57 4.92 -10.37 17.50
N GLU A 58 4.09 -11.23 18.09
CA GLU A 58 2.83 -10.80 18.71
C GLU A 58 2.99 -9.82 19.87
N ASN A 59 4.10 -9.89 20.61
CA ASN A 59 4.37 -8.99 21.73
C ASN A 59 4.92 -7.66 21.22
N VAL A 60 5.76 -7.65 20.18
CA VAL A 60 6.18 -6.42 19.50
C VAL A 60 4.95 -5.63 19.04
N VAL A 61 4.01 -6.29 18.37
CA VAL A 61 2.76 -5.68 17.89
C VAL A 61 1.89 -5.20 19.06
N LYS A 62 1.68 -6.03 20.10
CA LYS A 62 0.90 -5.62 21.29
C LYS A 62 1.47 -4.39 21.99
N ASP A 63 2.80 -4.28 22.10
CA ASP A 63 3.47 -3.16 22.74
C ASP A 63 3.31 -1.89 21.89
N ALA A 64 3.62 -1.97 20.58
CA ALA A 64 3.50 -0.85 19.65
C ALA A 64 2.07 -0.29 19.53
N LEU A 65 1.04 -1.16 19.53
CA LEU A 65 -0.36 -0.73 19.49
C LEU A 65 -0.83 -0.08 20.82
N LYS A 66 -0.11 -0.28 21.93
CA LYS A 66 -0.47 0.30 23.24
C LYS A 66 0.30 1.56 23.59
N GLU A 67 1.56 1.65 23.17
CA GLU A 67 2.39 2.79 23.52
C GLU A 67 2.19 3.96 22.55
N LYS A 68 1.93 5.17 23.09
CA LYS A 68 1.91 6.41 22.29
C LYS A 68 3.32 6.97 22.02
N THR A 69 4.36 6.13 22.14
CA THR A 69 5.77 6.53 22.13
C THR A 69 6.39 6.52 20.72
N GLU A 70 5.87 5.69 19.82
CA GLU A 70 6.38 5.56 18.44
C GLU A 70 5.60 6.45 17.47
N GLN A 71 6.24 7.52 16.98
CA GLN A 71 5.64 8.48 16.03
C GLN A 71 5.33 7.90 14.63
N ALA A 72 5.69 6.63 14.38
CA ALA A 72 5.54 6.00 13.07
C ALA A 72 4.18 5.32 12.85
N LEU A 73 3.48 4.93 13.92
CA LEU A 73 2.09 4.46 13.83
C LEU A 73 1.11 5.63 13.88
N SER A 74 -0.06 5.46 13.26
CA SER A 74 -1.06 6.53 13.27
C SER A 74 -1.77 6.65 14.62
N PRO A 75 -2.32 7.82 14.97
CA PRO A 75 -3.19 7.99 16.13
C PRO A 75 -4.47 7.12 16.12
N LYS A 76 -4.89 6.59 14.97
CA LYS A 76 -6.01 5.64 14.89
C LYS A 76 -5.58 4.20 15.20
N GLN A 77 -4.33 3.85 14.90
CA GLN A 77 -3.82 2.48 15.09
C GLN A 77 -3.44 2.20 16.55
N VAL A 78 -2.99 3.21 17.30
CA VAL A 78 -2.59 3.04 18.71
C VAL A 78 -3.72 3.36 19.69
N ASN A 79 -3.90 2.53 20.72
CA ASN A 79 -4.73 2.88 21.87
C ASN A 79 -4.12 2.36 23.20
N GLY A 80 -3.53 3.30 23.95
CA GLY A 80 -3.00 3.10 25.31
C GLY A 80 -3.99 3.38 26.45
N GLU A 81 -5.30 3.35 26.19
CA GLU A 81 -6.30 3.47 27.26
C GLU A 81 -6.22 2.27 28.23
N MET A 82 -6.13 2.56 29.54
CA MET A 82 -6.32 1.54 30.58
C MET A 82 -7.62 0.75 30.31
N GLY A 83 -7.50 -0.58 30.32
CA GLY A 83 -8.55 -1.51 29.91
C GLY A 83 -8.31 -2.13 28.52
N VAL A 84 -7.55 -1.48 27.62
CA VAL A 84 -7.29 -1.97 26.26
C VAL A 84 -6.21 -3.06 26.23
N ASP A 85 -6.48 -4.14 25.49
CA ASP A 85 -5.50 -5.14 25.08
C ASP A 85 -5.81 -5.68 23.68
N TYR A 86 -4.87 -6.40 23.07
CA TYR A 86 -5.01 -6.98 21.74
C TYR A 86 -4.85 -8.51 21.80
N LYS A 87 -5.83 -9.25 21.29
CA LYS A 87 -5.84 -10.72 21.23
C LYS A 87 -5.35 -11.18 19.86
N VAL A 88 -4.40 -12.12 19.81
CA VAL A 88 -3.95 -12.72 18.55
C VAL A 88 -5.07 -13.58 17.96
N LEU A 89 -5.49 -13.29 16.73
CA LEU A 89 -6.40 -14.12 15.93
C LEU A 89 -5.64 -15.09 15.03
N GLN A 90 -4.62 -14.58 14.33
CA GLN A 90 -3.84 -15.35 13.37
C GLN A 90 -2.36 -15.01 13.51
N LYS A 91 -1.49 -16.01 13.39
CA LYS A 91 -0.03 -15.84 13.30
C LYS A 91 0.58 -16.86 12.35
N ARG A 92 1.23 -16.40 11.28
CA ARG A 92 1.88 -17.27 10.28
C ARG A 92 2.97 -16.51 9.51
N GLY A 93 3.74 -17.23 8.69
CA GLY A 93 4.60 -16.59 7.69
C GLY A 93 3.76 -15.90 6.61
N SER A 94 4.27 -14.78 6.12
CA SER A 94 3.71 -13.97 5.02
C SER A 94 4.52 -14.15 3.71
N TYR A 95 3.93 -13.77 2.59
CA TYR A 95 4.52 -13.85 1.25
C TYR A 95 5.80 -13.02 1.05
N ASP A 96 6.02 -12.01 1.89
CA ASP A 96 7.18 -11.12 1.91
C ASP A 96 8.30 -11.62 2.86
N GLY A 97 8.12 -12.77 3.49
CA GLY A 97 9.08 -13.36 4.44
C GLY A 97 9.02 -12.78 5.86
N THR A 98 8.07 -11.88 6.14
CA THR A 98 7.72 -11.43 7.50
C THR A 98 6.84 -12.45 8.21
N THR A 99 6.63 -12.26 9.52
CA THR A 99 5.58 -12.91 10.30
C THR A 99 4.36 -12.01 10.30
N LEU A 100 3.26 -12.47 9.70
CA LEU A 100 1.94 -11.86 9.85
C LEU A 100 1.41 -12.15 11.25
N VAL A 101 0.87 -11.11 11.89
CA VAL A 101 0.10 -11.21 13.14
C VAL A 101 -1.18 -10.39 12.99
N ARG A 102 -2.34 -11.07 12.95
CA ARG A 102 -3.67 -10.43 12.98
C ARG A 102 -4.16 -10.36 14.43
N MET A 103 -4.55 -9.17 14.86
CA MET A 103 -4.95 -8.81 16.21
C MET A 103 -6.41 -8.39 16.24
N GLN A 104 -7.12 -8.76 17.31
CA GLN A 104 -8.44 -8.28 17.68
C GLN A 104 -8.29 -7.34 18.87
N GLN A 105 -8.75 -6.08 18.75
CA GLN A 105 -8.80 -5.19 19.90
C GLN A 105 -9.80 -5.70 20.95
N THR A 106 -9.45 -5.51 22.21
CA THR A 106 -10.29 -5.79 23.38
C THR A 106 -10.27 -4.60 24.35
N TYR A 107 -11.33 -4.42 25.13
CA TYR A 107 -11.40 -3.48 26.24
C TYR A 107 -12.11 -4.13 27.43
N GLU A 108 -11.47 -4.07 28.61
CA GLU A 108 -11.90 -4.77 29.84
C GLU A 108 -12.17 -6.28 29.60
N GLY A 109 -11.36 -6.89 28.72
CA GLY A 109 -11.46 -8.30 28.33
C GLY A 109 -12.54 -8.64 27.29
N LYS A 110 -13.40 -7.69 26.89
CA LYS A 110 -14.39 -7.88 25.81
C LYS A 110 -13.80 -7.49 24.47
N GLU A 111 -14.12 -8.22 23.40
CA GLU A 111 -13.66 -7.87 22.04
C GLU A 111 -14.42 -6.63 21.52
N VAL A 112 -13.70 -5.73 20.86
CA VAL A 112 -14.29 -4.55 20.19
C VAL A 112 -14.60 -4.94 18.75
N TYR A 113 -15.87 -5.15 18.44
CA TYR A 113 -16.31 -5.67 17.14
C TYR A 113 -15.89 -4.73 16.00
N GLY A 114 -15.40 -5.30 14.89
CA GLY A 114 -14.88 -4.57 13.73
C GLY A 114 -13.38 -4.24 13.83
N TYR A 115 -12.89 -3.88 15.02
CA TYR A 115 -11.53 -3.36 15.20
C TYR A 115 -10.46 -4.46 15.26
N GLN A 116 -10.04 -4.88 14.07
CA GLN A 116 -8.94 -5.80 13.83
C GLN A 116 -7.80 -5.08 13.13
N LEU A 117 -6.57 -5.42 13.51
CA LEU A 117 -5.36 -4.89 12.89
C LEU A 117 -4.48 -6.03 12.42
N THR A 118 -3.90 -5.93 11.23
CA THR A 118 -2.93 -6.90 10.71
C THR A 118 -1.55 -6.27 10.60
N ALA A 119 -0.57 -6.86 11.28
CA ALA A 119 0.80 -6.35 11.34
C ALA A 119 1.80 -7.36 10.79
N HIS A 120 2.83 -6.86 10.10
CA HIS A 120 3.90 -7.67 9.53
C HIS A 120 5.21 -7.39 10.26
N VAL A 121 5.79 -8.41 10.89
CA VAL A 121 7.03 -8.28 11.69
C VAL A 121 8.19 -9.01 11.01
N ASP A 122 9.29 -8.32 10.77
CA ASP A 122 10.47 -8.92 10.16
C ASP A 122 11.29 -9.81 11.13
N LYS A 123 12.39 -10.37 10.64
CA LYS A 123 13.28 -11.25 11.43
C LYS A 123 14.12 -10.52 12.48
N LYS A 124 14.22 -9.19 12.43
CA LYS A 124 14.85 -8.33 13.43
C LYS A 124 13.86 -7.88 14.52
N GLY A 125 12.58 -8.29 14.41
CA GLY A 125 11.51 -7.84 15.30
C GLY A 125 11.04 -6.42 15.00
N VAL A 126 11.25 -5.91 13.79
CA VAL A 126 10.74 -4.61 13.32
C VAL A 126 9.37 -4.80 12.68
N ILE A 127 8.37 -4.00 13.08
CA ILE A 127 7.10 -3.95 12.35
C ILE A 127 7.32 -3.20 11.03
N LYS A 128 7.01 -3.87 9.91
CA LYS A 128 7.15 -3.33 8.55
C LYS A 128 5.85 -2.73 8.01
N SER A 129 4.70 -3.14 8.54
CA SER A 129 3.40 -2.52 8.27
C SER A 129 2.36 -2.85 9.32
N VAL A 130 1.34 -1.99 9.42
CA VAL A 130 0.08 -2.22 10.16
C VAL A 130 -1.08 -1.73 9.29
N SER A 131 -2.09 -2.58 9.09
CA SER A 131 -3.39 -2.25 8.49
C SER A 131 -4.51 -2.35 9.53
N GLY A 132 -5.61 -1.64 9.30
CA GLY A 132 -6.77 -1.58 10.19
C GLY A 132 -6.64 -0.55 11.31
N ASP A 133 -7.78 -0.16 11.89
CA ASP A 133 -7.90 0.83 12.96
C ASP A 133 -8.06 0.18 14.34
N SER A 134 -7.69 0.92 15.39
CA SER A 134 -8.03 0.64 16.78
C SER A 134 -9.07 1.63 17.27
N ALA A 135 -10.19 1.15 17.82
CA ALA A 135 -11.23 2.00 18.38
C ALA A 135 -10.67 2.88 19.48
N GLN A 136 -11.15 4.12 19.54
CA GLN A 136 -10.72 5.17 20.48
C GLN A 136 -11.87 5.52 21.43
N ASN A 137 -11.57 6.21 22.53
CA ASN A 137 -12.56 6.70 23.49
C ASN A 137 -13.42 5.58 24.12
N LEU A 138 -12.81 4.47 24.55
CA LEU A 138 -13.52 3.32 25.12
C LEU A 138 -13.86 3.49 26.62
N LYS A 139 -13.41 4.57 27.25
CA LYS A 139 -13.74 4.94 28.65
C LYS A 139 -15.16 5.51 28.86
N GLN A 140 -16.05 5.39 27.88
CA GLN A 140 -17.43 5.93 27.94
C GLN A 140 -18.24 5.34 29.11
N GLU A 141 -19.01 6.19 29.81
CA GLU A 141 -19.82 5.77 30.96
C GLU A 141 -20.89 4.72 30.58
N ASP A 142 -21.36 4.71 29.33
CA ASP A 142 -22.31 3.72 28.83
C ASP A 142 -21.76 2.28 28.81
N LEU A 143 -20.44 2.13 28.69
CA LEU A 143 -19.77 0.83 28.77
C LEU A 143 -19.69 0.29 30.20
N LYS A 144 -19.78 1.16 31.22
CA LYS A 144 -19.81 0.78 32.64
C LYS A 144 -21.20 0.38 33.14
N LYS A 145 -22.26 0.67 32.38
CA LYS A 145 -23.62 0.27 32.73
C LYS A 145 -23.71 -1.27 32.79
N PRO A 146 -24.46 -1.85 33.73
CA PRO A 146 -24.66 -3.30 33.77
C PRO A 146 -25.50 -3.74 32.57
N ILE A 147 -25.11 -4.87 31.96
CA ILE A 147 -25.89 -5.53 30.92
C ILE A 147 -27.21 -6.02 31.52
N ASN A 148 -28.32 -5.60 30.90
CA ASN A 148 -29.69 -5.88 31.38
C ASN A 148 -30.45 -6.85 30.46
N LEU A 149 -29.99 -7.01 29.22
CA LEU A 149 -30.49 -8.00 28.28
C LEU A 149 -29.80 -9.35 28.57
N SER A 150 -30.54 -10.46 28.60
CA SER A 150 -29.93 -11.79 28.66
C SER A 150 -29.52 -12.26 27.27
N GLN A 151 -28.52 -13.16 27.19
CA GLN A 151 -28.13 -13.81 25.93
C GLN A 151 -29.32 -14.47 25.21
N GLU A 152 -30.24 -15.09 25.94
CA GLU A 152 -31.50 -15.64 25.39
C GLU A 152 -32.41 -14.57 24.74
N LYS A 153 -32.46 -13.36 25.30
CA LYS A 153 -33.19 -12.24 24.68
C LYS A 153 -32.46 -11.68 23.46
N ALA A 154 -31.14 -11.75 23.40
CA ALA A 154 -30.39 -11.40 22.18
C ALA A 154 -30.73 -12.39 21.04
N LYS A 155 -30.80 -13.69 21.33
CA LYS A 155 -31.28 -14.72 20.39
C LYS A 155 -32.74 -14.52 19.95
N GLN A 156 -33.56 -13.79 20.71
CA GLN A 156 -34.98 -13.58 20.41
C GLN A 156 -35.25 -12.88 19.06
N TYR A 157 -34.29 -12.13 18.52
CA TYR A 157 -34.40 -11.57 17.17
C TYR A 157 -34.50 -12.65 16.08
N ILE A 158 -33.74 -13.73 16.22
CA ILE A 158 -33.77 -14.86 15.30
C ILE A 158 -35.18 -15.47 15.29
N PHE A 159 -35.68 -15.85 16.47
CA PHE A 159 -37.02 -16.43 16.62
C PHE A 159 -38.14 -15.48 16.18
N THR A 160 -37.95 -14.17 16.30
CA THR A 160 -38.92 -13.15 15.85
C THR A 160 -38.96 -13.00 14.33
N LYS A 161 -37.80 -13.09 13.64
CA LYS A 161 -37.72 -12.98 12.17
C LYS A 161 -38.12 -14.29 11.47
N TYR A 162 -37.67 -15.43 11.98
CA TYR A 162 -37.76 -16.73 11.29
C TYR A 162 -38.80 -17.70 11.89
N GLY A 163 -39.29 -17.45 13.10
CA GLY A 163 -40.21 -18.33 13.83
C GLY A 163 -39.55 -19.10 14.97
N ASN A 164 -40.36 -19.65 15.88
CA ASN A 164 -39.89 -20.47 17.01
C ASN A 164 -39.48 -21.90 16.59
N ASP A 165 -39.74 -22.26 15.34
CA ASP A 165 -39.48 -23.54 14.69
C ASP A 165 -38.13 -23.60 13.97
N ILE A 166 -37.36 -22.50 13.96
CA ILE A 166 -35.99 -22.45 13.42
C ILE A 166 -35.07 -23.47 14.10
N LYS A 167 -34.30 -24.22 13.29
CA LYS A 167 -33.32 -25.22 13.78
C LYS A 167 -31.91 -24.73 13.52
N PHE A 168 -31.13 -24.59 14.57
CA PHE A 168 -29.75 -24.17 14.42
C PHE A 168 -28.87 -25.33 13.93
N ILE A 169 -27.90 -25.00 13.07
CA ILE A 169 -26.86 -25.93 12.61
C ILE A 169 -25.93 -26.27 13.78
N SER A 170 -25.57 -25.25 14.54
CA SER A 170 -24.87 -25.33 15.82
C SER A 170 -25.48 -24.28 16.75
N GLU A 171 -25.46 -24.52 18.07
CA GLU A 171 -25.99 -23.54 19.05
C GLU A 171 -25.44 -22.14 18.75
N PRO A 172 -26.29 -21.10 18.60
CA PRO A 172 -25.84 -19.76 18.25
C PRO A 172 -24.76 -19.26 19.20
N GLU A 173 -23.63 -18.82 18.65
CA GLU A 173 -22.58 -18.18 19.43
C GLU A 173 -23.08 -16.80 19.85
N VAL A 174 -23.38 -16.65 21.14
CA VAL A 174 -23.71 -15.36 21.75
C VAL A 174 -22.52 -14.87 22.55
N LYS A 175 -21.85 -13.85 22.03
CA LYS A 175 -20.61 -13.31 22.57
C LYS A 175 -20.82 -11.86 23.02
N GLU A 176 -20.36 -11.54 24.22
CA GLU A 176 -20.30 -10.15 24.67
C GLU A 176 -19.17 -9.42 23.95
N VAL A 177 -19.52 -8.35 23.26
CA VAL A 177 -18.61 -7.47 22.53
C VAL A 177 -18.91 -6.01 22.86
N ILE A 178 -18.01 -5.14 22.43
CA ILE A 178 -18.23 -3.70 22.37
C ILE A 178 -18.47 -3.35 20.91
N PHE A 179 -19.59 -2.71 20.61
CA PHE A 179 -19.85 -2.08 19.32
C PHE A 179 -19.55 -0.58 19.43
N VAL A 180 -18.92 -0.01 18.40
CA VAL A 180 -18.73 1.43 18.26
C VAL A 180 -19.45 1.87 17.00
N ASP A 181 -20.36 2.84 17.12
CA ASP A 181 -21.07 3.40 15.98
C ASP A 181 -20.12 4.31 15.18
N GLU A 182 -19.80 3.89 13.96
CA GLU A 182 -18.88 4.55 13.03
C GLU A 182 -19.26 6.02 12.73
N ASN A 183 -20.54 6.39 12.87
CA ASN A 183 -21.04 7.73 12.54
C ASN A 183 -20.79 8.77 13.64
N ASN A 184 -20.64 8.35 14.90
CA ASN A 184 -20.59 9.25 16.06
C ASN A 184 -19.59 8.83 17.17
N GLY A 185 -18.97 7.66 17.05
CA GLY A 185 -18.00 7.13 18.02
C GLY A 185 -18.61 6.63 19.34
N GLN A 186 -19.94 6.52 19.45
CA GLN A 186 -20.61 6.00 20.63
C GLN A 186 -20.31 4.51 20.79
N ALA A 187 -19.70 4.14 21.91
CA ALA A 187 -19.44 2.77 22.28
C ALA A 187 -20.58 2.22 23.14
N SER A 188 -21.01 0.98 22.87
CA SER A 188 -22.07 0.27 23.58
C SER A 188 -21.68 -1.18 23.87
N ASN A 189 -22.09 -1.70 25.03
CA ASN A 189 -22.08 -3.15 25.26
C ASN A 189 -23.09 -3.78 24.29
N ALA A 190 -22.66 -4.80 23.56
CA ALA A 190 -23.48 -5.51 22.60
C ALA A 190 -23.30 -7.02 22.72
N TYR A 191 -24.28 -7.76 22.21
CA TYR A 191 -24.14 -9.17 21.89
C TYR A 191 -23.89 -9.32 20.40
N GLN A 192 -22.75 -9.91 20.06
CA GLN A 192 -22.55 -10.54 18.77
C GLN A 192 -23.27 -11.88 18.81
N VAL A 193 -24.29 -12.03 17.97
CA VAL A 193 -25.05 -13.28 17.80
C VAL A 193 -24.71 -13.82 16.42
N THR A 194 -23.74 -14.74 16.38
CA THR A 194 -23.34 -15.43 15.15
C THR A 194 -24.02 -16.79 15.11
N PHE A 195 -24.71 -17.09 14.03
CA PHE A 195 -25.44 -18.34 13.88
C PHE A 195 -25.48 -18.79 12.41
N ALA A 196 -25.62 -20.09 12.23
CA ALA A 196 -26.16 -20.66 11.03
C ALA A 196 -27.37 -21.51 11.42
N ALA A 197 -28.47 -21.38 10.68
CA ALA A 197 -29.69 -22.12 10.92
C ALA A 197 -30.30 -22.62 9.62
N VAL A 198 -31.15 -23.61 9.77
CA VAL A 198 -31.88 -24.33 8.73
C VAL A 198 -33.31 -24.54 9.25
N THR A 199 -34.30 -24.58 8.35
CA THR A 199 -35.73 -24.44 8.70
C THR A 199 -36.09 -23.02 9.18
N PRO A 200 -37.07 -22.32 8.57
CA PRO A 200 -37.71 -22.65 7.30
C PRO A 200 -36.83 -22.28 6.09
N LYS A 201 -35.63 -21.70 6.25
CA LYS A 201 -34.66 -21.36 5.17
C LYS A 201 -33.24 -21.38 5.77
N TYR A 202 -32.22 -21.68 4.97
CA TYR A 202 -30.81 -21.61 5.37
C TYR A 202 -30.44 -20.14 5.47
N VAL A 203 -29.97 -19.80 6.66
CA VAL A 203 -29.61 -18.45 7.06
C VAL A 203 -28.29 -18.53 7.80
N SER A 204 -27.35 -17.65 7.47
CA SER A 204 -26.08 -17.57 8.19
C SER A 204 -25.58 -16.15 8.26
N GLY A 205 -24.94 -15.82 9.38
CA GLY A 205 -24.25 -14.55 9.55
C GLY A 205 -24.28 -14.07 10.99
N THR A 206 -24.24 -12.75 11.17
CA THR A 206 -24.10 -12.12 12.48
C THR A 206 -25.07 -10.96 12.68
N TYR A 207 -25.75 -10.96 13.83
CA TYR A 207 -26.40 -9.76 14.38
C TYR A 207 -25.53 -9.12 15.46
N LEU A 208 -25.57 -7.79 15.54
CA LEU A 208 -25.19 -7.05 16.74
C LEU A 208 -26.44 -6.50 17.41
N VAL A 209 -26.63 -6.83 18.69
CA VAL A 209 -27.78 -6.40 19.49
C VAL A 209 -27.27 -5.67 20.73
N ASN A 210 -27.77 -4.47 20.99
CA ASN A 210 -27.41 -3.67 22.15
C ASN A 210 -27.80 -4.40 23.46
N ALA A 211 -26.84 -4.63 24.34
CA ALA A 211 -26.99 -5.46 25.53
C ALA A 211 -27.76 -4.76 26.69
N HIS A 212 -28.16 -3.50 26.52
CA HIS A 212 -28.96 -2.74 27.49
C HIS A 212 -30.44 -2.68 27.14
N ASN A 213 -30.78 -2.29 25.91
CA ASN A 213 -32.15 -2.06 25.47
C ASN A 213 -32.67 -3.13 24.47
N GLY A 214 -31.79 -3.98 23.93
CA GLY A 214 -32.12 -4.96 22.91
C GLY A 214 -32.19 -4.42 21.48
N GLU A 215 -31.80 -3.17 21.22
CA GLU A 215 -31.85 -2.57 19.88
C GLU A 215 -30.90 -3.26 18.89
N MET A 216 -31.33 -3.43 17.64
CA MET A 216 -30.48 -4.00 16.58
C MET A 216 -29.50 -2.93 16.09
N LEU A 217 -28.20 -3.16 16.31
CA LEU A 217 -27.11 -2.24 15.97
C LEU A 217 -26.58 -2.49 14.55
N LYS A 218 -26.42 -3.76 14.17
CA LYS A 218 -25.95 -4.17 12.83
C LYS A 218 -26.57 -5.53 12.46
N ASN A 219 -26.89 -5.71 11.18
CA ASN A 219 -27.41 -6.94 10.61
C ASN A 219 -26.55 -7.31 9.40
N MET A 220 -25.83 -8.43 9.49
CA MET A 220 -25.02 -9.02 8.41
C MET A 220 -25.40 -10.50 8.29
N VAL A 221 -26.70 -10.76 8.15
CA VAL A 221 -27.26 -12.10 8.03
C VAL A 221 -27.81 -12.31 6.63
N GLN A 222 -27.16 -13.22 5.91
CA GLN A 222 -27.57 -13.64 4.58
C GLN A 222 -28.70 -14.67 4.71
N ASP A 223 -29.81 -14.40 4.02
CA ASP A 223 -30.92 -15.33 3.86
C ASP A 223 -30.82 -15.98 2.47
N SER A 224 -30.81 -17.31 2.41
CA SER A 224 -30.93 -18.05 1.15
C SER A 224 -32.26 -18.78 1.06
N ASP A 225 -32.68 -19.13 -0.16
CA ASP A 225 -33.91 -19.89 -0.38
C ASP A 225 -33.75 -21.40 -0.10
N LEU A 226 -32.51 -21.88 0.07
CA LEU A 226 -32.16 -23.26 0.41
C LEU A 226 -32.76 -23.67 1.76
N LYS A 227 -33.67 -24.62 1.80
CA LYS A 227 -34.10 -25.25 3.06
C LYS A 227 -33.28 -26.47 3.37
N ALA A 228 -33.06 -26.69 4.65
CA ALA A 228 -32.21 -27.75 5.17
C ALA A 228 -32.72 -28.23 6.54
N SER A 229 -32.19 -29.35 7.01
CA SER A 229 -32.65 -30.04 8.23
C SER A 229 -31.50 -30.46 9.12
N GLU A 230 -31.78 -30.84 10.36
CA GLU A 230 -30.80 -31.45 11.29
C GLU A 230 -30.03 -32.63 10.64
N LYS A 231 -30.67 -33.38 9.75
CA LYS A 231 -30.03 -34.48 9.01
C LYS A 231 -28.98 -34.02 7.99
N LEU A 232 -29.10 -32.81 7.42
CA LEU A 232 -28.03 -32.19 6.60
C LEU A 232 -26.80 -31.92 7.46
N VAL A 233 -27.05 -31.33 8.64
CA VAL A 233 -26.02 -30.90 9.59
C VAL A 233 -25.17 -32.10 10.00
N ASP A 234 -25.81 -33.17 10.50
CA ASP A 234 -25.14 -34.42 10.88
C ASP A 234 -24.31 -35.02 9.72
N ALA A 235 -24.87 -35.03 8.50
CA ALA A 235 -24.20 -35.59 7.33
C ALA A 235 -22.96 -34.79 6.88
N LEU A 236 -22.93 -33.49 7.17
CA LEU A 236 -21.77 -32.64 6.90
C LEU A 236 -20.73 -32.71 8.03
N GLU A 237 -21.15 -32.85 9.29
CA GLU A 237 -20.26 -33.06 10.45
C GLU A 237 -19.49 -34.39 10.40
N GLU A 238 -20.03 -35.43 9.77
CA GLU A 238 -19.31 -36.68 9.52
C GLU A 238 -18.08 -36.43 8.63
N SER A 239 -16.96 -36.08 9.26
CA SER A 239 -15.61 -36.14 8.67
C SER A 239 -15.21 -37.61 8.53
N ARG A 240 -15.64 -38.21 7.43
CA ARG A 240 -15.29 -39.59 7.07
C ARG A 240 -13.80 -39.67 6.73
N LYS A 241 -12.96 -39.76 7.78
CA LYS A 241 -11.58 -40.28 7.71
C LYS A 241 -11.63 -41.76 7.35
N SER A 242 -11.97 -42.00 6.09
CA SER A 242 -12.26 -43.31 5.57
C SER A 242 -10.94 -43.97 5.16
N ASN A 243 -10.74 -45.22 5.57
CA ASN A 243 -9.64 -46.05 5.07
C ASN A 243 -9.94 -46.58 3.65
N LEU A 244 -10.77 -45.88 2.87
CA LEU A 244 -11.15 -46.30 1.53
C LEU A 244 -10.00 -46.03 0.57
N ALA A 245 -9.73 -47.01 -0.29
CA ALA A 245 -8.76 -46.81 -1.37
C ALA A 245 -9.28 -45.73 -2.32
N SER A 246 -8.53 -44.63 -2.43
CA SER A 246 -8.71 -43.65 -3.51
C SER A 246 -8.36 -44.31 -4.84
N LEU A 247 -9.23 -44.15 -5.82
CA LEU A 247 -9.11 -44.68 -7.18
C LEU A 247 -9.34 -43.54 -8.18
N THR A 248 -9.09 -43.79 -9.47
CA THR A 248 -9.39 -42.84 -10.54
C THR A 248 -10.73 -43.18 -11.18
N GLY A 249 -11.64 -42.21 -11.20
CA GLY A 249 -12.89 -42.27 -11.93
C GLY A 249 -12.81 -41.54 -13.27
N THR A 250 -13.79 -41.83 -14.13
CA THR A 250 -13.99 -41.16 -15.42
C THR A 250 -15.45 -40.74 -15.59
N GLY A 251 -15.72 -39.73 -16.39
CA GLY A 251 -17.08 -39.34 -16.77
C GLY A 251 -17.07 -38.19 -17.76
N ASN A 252 -18.15 -37.97 -18.50
CA ASN A 252 -18.26 -36.80 -19.37
C ASN A 252 -18.83 -35.63 -18.58
N ASP A 253 -18.21 -34.46 -18.66
CA ASP A 253 -18.73 -33.22 -18.06
C ASP A 253 -19.92 -32.66 -18.84
N ALA A 254 -20.47 -31.54 -18.37
CA ALA A 254 -21.62 -30.86 -18.96
C ALA A 254 -21.35 -30.23 -20.35
N PHE A 255 -20.10 -30.24 -20.84
CA PHE A 255 -19.74 -29.93 -22.24
C PHE A 255 -19.58 -31.21 -23.09
N GLY A 256 -19.75 -32.39 -22.51
CA GLY A 256 -19.52 -33.69 -23.15
C GLY A 256 -18.05 -34.12 -23.18
N ILE A 257 -17.16 -33.41 -22.47
CA ILE A 257 -15.72 -33.69 -22.45
C ILE A 257 -15.43 -34.73 -21.38
N SER A 258 -14.72 -35.81 -21.74
CA SER A 258 -14.33 -36.84 -20.79
C SER A 258 -13.28 -36.30 -19.79
N ARG A 259 -13.59 -36.40 -18.50
CA ARG A 259 -12.76 -35.98 -17.37
C ARG A 259 -12.29 -37.17 -16.54
N THR A 260 -11.18 -36.99 -15.84
CA THR A 260 -10.65 -37.90 -14.83
C THR A 260 -10.59 -37.20 -13.49
N PHE A 261 -10.92 -37.91 -12.40
CA PHE A 261 -11.01 -37.36 -11.05
C PHE A 261 -10.79 -38.46 -10.01
N GLY A 262 -10.54 -38.08 -8.75
CA GLY A 262 -10.47 -39.03 -7.64
C GLY A 262 -11.86 -39.58 -7.31
N ILE A 263 -11.94 -40.84 -6.90
CA ILE A 263 -13.16 -41.50 -6.40
C ILE A 263 -12.79 -42.45 -5.27
N SER A 264 -13.77 -42.90 -4.49
CA SER A 264 -13.56 -43.93 -3.46
C SER A 264 -14.54 -45.08 -3.61
N LYS A 265 -14.05 -46.30 -3.39
CA LYS A 265 -14.89 -47.50 -3.40
C LYS A 265 -15.59 -47.66 -2.06
N GLN A 266 -16.92 -47.71 -2.08
CA GLN A 266 -17.77 -47.82 -0.90
C GLN A 266 -17.87 -49.27 -0.39
N SER A 267 -18.30 -49.45 0.86
CA SER A 267 -18.41 -50.77 1.52
C SER A 267 -19.46 -51.70 0.89
N ASN A 268 -20.46 -51.14 0.21
CA ASN A 268 -21.45 -51.88 -0.58
C ASN A 268 -20.91 -52.38 -1.94
N GLY A 269 -19.69 -52.00 -2.31
CA GLY A 269 -19.04 -52.38 -3.57
C GLY A 269 -19.15 -51.36 -4.70
N GLU A 270 -19.95 -50.31 -4.55
CA GLU A 270 -20.08 -49.21 -5.50
C GLU A 270 -18.89 -48.23 -5.42
N TYR A 271 -18.83 -47.29 -6.35
CA TYR A 271 -17.85 -46.20 -6.40
C TYR A 271 -18.58 -44.88 -6.14
N ALA A 272 -17.99 -43.97 -5.36
CA ALA A 272 -18.56 -42.66 -5.07
C ALA A 272 -17.69 -41.51 -5.59
N LEU A 273 -18.32 -40.39 -5.94
CA LEU A 273 -17.67 -39.09 -6.13
C LEU A 273 -17.23 -38.51 -4.79
N ALA A 274 -16.22 -39.17 -4.19
CA ALA A 274 -15.61 -38.81 -2.92
C ALA A 274 -14.10 -39.06 -3.02
N ASP A 275 -13.32 -37.98 -3.06
CA ASP A 275 -11.87 -37.97 -3.25
C ASP A 275 -11.15 -37.56 -1.96
N TYR A 276 -10.59 -38.55 -1.25
CA TYR A 276 -9.81 -38.36 -0.03
C TYR A 276 -8.31 -38.17 -0.27
N SER A 277 -7.87 -37.96 -1.52
CA SER A 277 -6.49 -37.54 -1.83
C SER A 277 -6.25 -36.04 -1.61
N ARG A 278 -7.33 -35.27 -1.38
CA ARG A 278 -7.36 -33.82 -1.20
C ARG A 278 -7.94 -33.46 0.18
N GLY A 279 -7.06 -33.05 1.10
CA GLY A 279 -7.45 -32.63 2.44
C GLY A 279 -8.19 -33.72 3.23
N GLN A 280 -9.32 -33.36 3.82
CA GLN A 280 -10.27 -34.25 4.50
C GLN A 280 -11.29 -34.89 3.55
N GLY A 281 -11.28 -34.52 2.27
CA GLY A 281 -12.18 -35.03 1.24
C GLY A 281 -12.79 -33.92 0.37
N ILE A 282 -13.02 -34.27 -0.90
CA ILE A 282 -13.95 -33.57 -1.78
C ILE A 282 -15.09 -34.54 -2.07
N GLU A 283 -16.32 -34.19 -1.74
CA GLU A 283 -17.50 -35.07 -1.87
C GLU A 283 -18.59 -34.38 -2.71
N THR A 284 -19.24 -35.14 -3.60
CA THR A 284 -20.31 -34.59 -4.46
C THR A 284 -21.60 -35.36 -4.29
N TYR A 285 -22.67 -34.62 -3.98
CA TYR A 285 -23.99 -35.14 -3.66
C TYR A 285 -25.02 -34.70 -4.71
N ASP A 286 -25.99 -35.58 -4.93
CA ASP A 286 -27.10 -35.42 -5.86
C ASP A 286 -28.40 -35.23 -5.07
N VAL A 287 -29.04 -34.06 -5.22
CA VAL A 287 -30.37 -33.80 -4.65
C VAL A 287 -31.52 -34.16 -5.58
N ASN A 288 -31.25 -34.60 -6.81
CA ASN A 288 -32.21 -35.13 -7.78
C ASN A 288 -33.44 -34.23 -7.98
N TYR A 289 -33.20 -32.93 -8.21
CA TYR A 289 -34.24 -31.91 -8.42
C TYR A 289 -35.27 -31.81 -7.29
N ARG A 290 -34.87 -32.16 -6.07
CA ARG A 290 -35.64 -31.85 -4.85
C ARG A 290 -35.63 -30.35 -4.64
N ASP A 291 -36.83 -29.80 -4.51
CA ASP A 291 -37.05 -28.38 -4.39
C ASP A 291 -36.41 -27.84 -3.11
N ILE A 292 -35.43 -26.95 -3.28
CA ILE A 292 -34.67 -26.36 -2.19
C ILE A 292 -35.63 -25.65 -1.24
N THR A 293 -36.74 -25.09 -1.74
CA THR A 293 -37.75 -24.36 -0.96
C THR A 293 -38.80 -25.26 -0.28
N LYS A 294 -38.69 -26.59 -0.37
CA LYS A 294 -39.71 -27.49 0.23
C LYS A 294 -39.17 -28.76 0.89
N GLU A 295 -38.03 -29.30 0.47
CA GLU A 295 -37.64 -30.67 0.81
C GLU A 295 -36.39 -30.76 1.72
N GLU A 296 -36.43 -29.98 2.81
CA GLU A 296 -35.31 -29.74 3.76
C GLU A 296 -34.60 -31.02 4.26
N SER A 297 -35.35 -32.11 4.42
CA SER A 297 -34.86 -33.42 4.91
C SER A 297 -33.95 -34.19 3.94
N TYR A 298 -33.84 -33.73 2.69
CA TYR A 298 -33.11 -34.42 1.62
C TYR A 298 -31.70 -33.85 1.39
N TYR A 299 -31.42 -32.60 1.75
CA TYR A 299 -30.08 -32.02 1.61
C TYR A 299 -29.07 -32.74 2.53
N PRO A 300 -27.80 -32.95 2.10
CA PRO A 300 -27.16 -32.41 0.90
C PRO A 300 -27.43 -33.24 -0.36
N GLY A 301 -28.31 -34.24 -0.27
CA GLY A 301 -28.60 -35.22 -1.30
C GLY A 301 -28.08 -36.60 -0.93
N THR A 302 -28.08 -37.50 -1.90
CA THR A 302 -27.36 -38.77 -1.83
C THR A 302 -25.96 -38.60 -2.39
N LEU A 303 -24.94 -39.12 -1.71
CA LEU A 303 -23.56 -39.13 -2.25
C LEU A 303 -23.58 -39.81 -3.62
N ALA A 304 -23.10 -39.12 -4.66
CA ALA A 304 -23.24 -39.59 -6.03
C ALA A 304 -22.41 -40.87 -6.25
N THR A 305 -23.08 -41.97 -6.59
CA THR A 305 -22.47 -43.30 -6.75
C THR A 305 -22.65 -43.89 -8.14
N SER A 306 -21.80 -44.86 -8.49
CA SER A 306 -21.85 -45.66 -9.71
C SER A 306 -21.44 -47.11 -9.41
N THR A 307 -22.02 -48.06 -10.13
CA THR A 307 -21.61 -49.48 -10.08
C THR A 307 -20.29 -49.75 -10.82
N SER A 308 -19.73 -48.73 -11.49
CA SER A 308 -18.46 -48.79 -12.20
C SER A 308 -17.58 -47.57 -11.87
N THR A 309 -16.32 -47.57 -12.32
CA THR A 309 -15.44 -46.39 -12.24
C THR A 309 -15.83 -45.27 -13.22
N THR A 310 -16.89 -45.45 -14.01
CA THR A 310 -17.42 -44.44 -14.93
C THR A 310 -18.73 -43.85 -14.39
N PHE A 311 -18.83 -42.53 -14.38
CA PHE A 311 -20.00 -41.77 -13.94
C PHE A 311 -20.68 -41.13 -15.16
N ASN A 312 -22.01 -41.26 -15.21
CA ASN A 312 -22.81 -40.92 -16.39
C ASN A 312 -23.63 -39.63 -16.23
N ASP A 313 -23.75 -39.08 -15.02
CA ASP A 313 -24.35 -37.76 -14.83
C ASP A 313 -23.31 -36.66 -15.11
N PRO A 314 -23.51 -35.82 -16.14
CA PRO A 314 -22.58 -34.75 -16.45
C PRO A 314 -22.53 -33.65 -15.40
N LYS A 315 -23.55 -33.48 -14.56
CA LYS A 315 -23.62 -32.40 -13.57
C LYS A 315 -22.76 -32.72 -12.36
N ALA A 316 -22.94 -33.88 -11.74
CA ALA A 316 -22.10 -34.40 -10.67
C ALA A 316 -20.64 -34.55 -11.13
N VAL A 317 -20.39 -35.04 -12.36
CA VAL A 317 -19.04 -35.09 -12.94
C VAL A 317 -18.42 -33.69 -13.04
N SER A 318 -19.19 -32.68 -13.47
CA SER A 318 -18.68 -31.31 -13.58
C SER A 318 -18.35 -30.72 -12.21
N ALA A 319 -19.29 -30.77 -11.25
CA ALA A 319 -19.07 -30.28 -9.89
C ALA A 319 -17.84 -30.93 -9.24
N HIS A 320 -17.76 -32.26 -9.29
CA HIS A 320 -16.67 -32.99 -8.66
C HIS A 320 -15.32 -32.68 -9.32
N TYR A 321 -15.26 -32.66 -10.66
CA TYR A 321 -14.06 -32.27 -11.39
C TYR A 321 -13.63 -30.84 -11.05
N LEU A 322 -14.54 -29.87 -11.08
CA LEU A 322 -14.23 -28.47 -10.80
C LEU A 322 -13.77 -28.28 -9.35
N ALA A 323 -14.44 -28.89 -8.36
CA ALA A 323 -13.99 -28.86 -6.98
C ALA A 323 -12.56 -29.40 -6.80
N THR A 324 -12.21 -30.52 -7.45
CA THR A 324 -10.81 -31.01 -7.44
C THR A 324 -9.82 -30.03 -8.06
N LYS A 325 -10.23 -29.30 -9.11
CA LYS A 325 -9.37 -28.34 -9.81
C LYS A 325 -9.21 -26.99 -9.11
N VAL A 326 -10.26 -26.51 -8.45
CA VAL A 326 -10.20 -25.32 -7.58
C VAL A 326 -9.28 -25.60 -6.40
N PHE A 327 -9.40 -26.77 -5.77
CA PHE A 327 -8.49 -27.23 -4.72
C PHE A 327 -7.04 -27.34 -5.22
N ASP A 328 -6.83 -27.95 -6.39
CA ASP A 328 -5.50 -28.05 -7.01
C ASP A 328 -4.90 -26.68 -7.31
N PHE A 329 -5.67 -25.72 -7.85
CA PHE A 329 -5.21 -24.37 -8.12
C PHE A 329 -4.65 -23.69 -6.86
N TYR A 330 -5.42 -23.64 -5.77
CA TYR A 330 -4.99 -23.03 -4.51
C TYR A 330 -3.74 -23.73 -3.92
N LYS A 331 -3.67 -25.06 -4.04
CA LYS A 331 -2.53 -25.86 -3.57
C LYS A 331 -1.29 -25.73 -4.44
N ASP A 332 -1.43 -25.65 -5.76
CA ASP A 332 -0.32 -25.60 -6.70
C ASP A 332 0.25 -24.18 -6.82
N LYS A 333 -0.61 -23.17 -6.98
CA LYS A 333 -0.24 -21.76 -7.15
C LYS A 333 0.18 -21.11 -5.83
N TYR A 334 -0.60 -21.29 -4.76
CA TYR A 334 -0.42 -20.58 -3.49
C TYR A 334 0.03 -21.46 -2.30
N LYS A 335 0.19 -22.77 -2.51
CA LYS A 335 0.51 -23.74 -1.44
C LYS A 335 -0.52 -23.81 -0.32
N ARG A 336 -1.75 -23.34 -0.59
CA ARG A 336 -2.89 -23.33 0.33
C ARG A 336 -3.57 -24.70 0.34
N ASN A 337 -3.80 -25.27 1.53
CA ASN A 337 -4.45 -26.58 1.67
C ASN A 337 -5.96 -26.44 1.94
N SER A 338 -6.79 -26.60 0.91
CA SER A 338 -8.24 -26.25 0.94
C SER A 338 -8.53 -24.77 1.23
N PHE A 339 -9.81 -24.42 1.36
CA PHE A 339 -10.23 -23.04 1.59
C PHE A 339 -9.72 -22.49 2.94
N ASP A 340 -9.63 -23.31 3.99
CA ASP A 340 -9.24 -22.92 5.35
C ASP A 340 -7.71 -23.02 5.64
N ASN A 341 -6.94 -23.40 4.63
CA ASN A 341 -5.50 -23.72 4.72
C ASN A 341 -5.11 -24.88 5.65
N LYS A 342 -6.06 -25.69 6.15
CA LYS A 342 -5.79 -26.88 7.00
C LYS A 342 -6.34 -28.17 6.37
N GLY A 343 -6.87 -28.08 5.15
CA GLY A 343 -7.36 -29.22 4.38
C GLY A 343 -8.82 -29.55 4.65
N GLN A 344 -9.65 -28.59 5.06
CA GLN A 344 -11.06 -28.83 5.38
C GLN A 344 -11.87 -29.40 4.20
N LYS A 345 -12.90 -30.19 4.53
CA LYS A 345 -13.75 -30.93 3.58
C LYS A 345 -14.50 -29.96 2.67
N VAL A 346 -14.53 -30.26 1.36
CA VAL A 346 -15.27 -29.52 0.35
C VAL A 346 -16.46 -30.37 -0.10
N VAL A 347 -17.67 -29.79 -0.09
CA VAL A 347 -18.88 -30.50 -0.51
C VAL A 347 -19.47 -29.77 -1.71
N SER A 348 -19.86 -30.49 -2.74
CA SER A 348 -20.62 -29.96 -3.86
C SER A 348 -21.98 -30.63 -3.96
N VAL A 349 -23.03 -29.86 -4.25
CA VAL A 349 -24.40 -30.34 -4.41
C VAL A 349 -24.90 -29.98 -5.80
N VAL A 350 -25.40 -30.97 -6.54
CA VAL A 350 -25.89 -30.80 -7.93
C VAL A 350 -27.36 -31.16 -8.08
N HIS A 351 -27.96 -30.75 -9.20
CA HIS A 351 -29.39 -30.87 -9.47
C HIS A 351 -30.27 -30.11 -8.46
N ALA A 352 -29.74 -29.05 -7.85
CA ALA A 352 -30.50 -28.15 -6.99
C ALA A 352 -31.50 -27.32 -7.83
N TRP A 353 -32.63 -26.96 -7.22
CA TRP A 353 -33.72 -26.24 -7.87
C TRP A 353 -34.55 -25.42 -6.87
N ASP A 354 -34.74 -24.14 -7.15
CA ASP A 354 -35.73 -23.30 -6.49
C ASP A 354 -37.00 -23.15 -7.34
N SER A 355 -38.14 -23.56 -6.78
CA SER A 355 -39.46 -23.38 -7.41
C SER A 355 -40.10 -22.00 -7.26
N GLU A 356 -39.63 -21.18 -6.31
CA GLU A 356 -40.02 -19.78 -6.13
C GLU A 356 -39.41 -18.89 -7.23
N ASP A 357 -38.25 -19.27 -7.79
CA ASP A 357 -37.61 -18.62 -8.97
C ASP A 357 -38.06 -19.20 -10.32
N THR A 358 -38.06 -20.53 -10.50
CA THR A 358 -38.41 -21.17 -11.79
C THR A 358 -39.28 -22.42 -11.64
N ASN A 359 -40.19 -22.66 -12.59
CA ASN A 359 -40.98 -23.90 -12.64
C ASN A 359 -40.26 -25.06 -13.36
N ASP A 360 -39.08 -24.83 -13.96
CA ASP A 360 -38.26 -25.86 -14.62
C ASP A 360 -37.01 -26.15 -13.78
N PRO A 361 -36.91 -27.32 -13.12
CA PRO A 361 -35.77 -27.69 -12.30
C PRO A 361 -34.42 -27.70 -13.03
N LYS A 362 -34.42 -27.91 -14.34
CA LYS A 362 -33.19 -27.98 -15.15
C LYS A 362 -32.69 -26.60 -15.60
N ASN A 363 -33.47 -25.56 -15.33
CA ASN A 363 -33.21 -24.19 -15.75
C ASN A 363 -33.13 -23.22 -14.55
N TRP A 364 -32.92 -23.71 -13.33
CA TRP A 364 -32.58 -22.85 -12.18
C TRP A 364 -31.16 -22.32 -12.33
N LYS A 365 -31.01 -21.01 -12.47
CA LYS A 365 -29.75 -20.37 -12.85
C LYS A 365 -29.13 -19.64 -11.65
N ASN A 366 -28.89 -20.40 -10.59
CA ASN A 366 -28.25 -19.88 -9.39
C ASN A 366 -27.23 -20.89 -8.82
N ALA A 367 -26.23 -20.35 -8.14
CA ALA A 367 -25.25 -21.07 -7.35
C ALA A 367 -25.07 -20.33 -6.03
N LEU A 368 -24.66 -21.04 -4.97
CA LEU A 368 -24.35 -20.42 -3.68
C LEU A 368 -23.35 -21.25 -2.88
N SER A 369 -22.58 -20.55 -2.05
CA SER A 369 -21.67 -21.11 -1.05
C SER A 369 -22.30 -21.02 0.33
N ALA A 370 -22.60 -22.16 0.94
CA ALA A 370 -23.08 -22.24 2.32
C ALA A 370 -21.95 -22.75 3.24
N ASN A 371 -21.66 -22.03 4.32
CA ASN A 371 -20.71 -22.50 5.33
C ASN A 371 -21.47 -23.22 6.46
N ILE A 372 -21.43 -24.55 6.42
CA ILE A 372 -22.14 -25.41 7.37
C ILE A 372 -21.10 -26.17 8.19
N ASN A 373 -21.03 -25.89 9.49
CA ASN A 373 -20.07 -26.50 10.42
C ASN A 373 -18.62 -26.46 9.93
N ASN A 374 -18.17 -25.26 9.57
CA ASN A 374 -16.86 -24.99 8.99
C ASN A 374 -16.58 -25.78 7.69
N SER A 375 -17.60 -26.32 7.01
CA SER A 375 -17.47 -26.99 5.72
C SER A 375 -18.14 -26.14 4.65
N SER A 376 -17.42 -25.83 3.57
CA SER A 376 -17.99 -25.14 2.43
C SER A 376 -18.80 -26.12 1.58
N MET A 377 -20.11 -25.85 1.47
CA MET A 377 -21.05 -26.56 0.62
C MET A 377 -21.41 -25.67 -0.57
N LEU A 378 -20.93 -26.05 -1.74
CA LEU A 378 -21.14 -25.36 -3.01
C LEU A 378 -22.37 -25.97 -3.70
N VAL A 379 -23.47 -25.23 -3.77
CA VAL A 379 -24.75 -25.70 -4.32
C VAL A 379 -24.95 -25.14 -5.72
N TYR A 380 -25.24 -26.02 -6.69
CA TYR A 380 -25.34 -25.63 -8.10
C TYR A 380 -26.68 -26.03 -8.74
N GLY A 381 -27.33 -25.05 -9.36
CA GLY A 381 -28.30 -25.30 -10.42
C GLY A 381 -27.65 -25.86 -11.68
N ASP A 382 -28.40 -26.67 -12.42
CA ASP A 382 -27.96 -27.41 -13.61
C ASP A 382 -27.20 -26.58 -14.68
N PRO A 383 -27.58 -25.32 -14.98
CA PRO A 383 -26.87 -24.48 -15.93
C PRO A 383 -25.58 -23.86 -15.36
N MET A 384 -25.43 -23.77 -14.03
CA MET A 384 -24.30 -23.11 -13.37
C MET A 384 -23.07 -24.02 -13.25
N VAL A 385 -23.28 -25.31 -12.96
CA VAL A 385 -22.23 -26.30 -12.64
C VAL A 385 -21.17 -26.55 -13.73
N LYS A 386 -21.32 -25.94 -14.91
CA LYS A 386 -20.37 -26.00 -16.03
C LYS A 386 -19.43 -24.79 -16.11
N ALA A 387 -19.66 -23.76 -15.30
CA ALA A 387 -18.88 -22.53 -15.30
C ALA A 387 -17.71 -22.64 -14.31
N PHE A 388 -16.48 -22.49 -14.83
CA PHE A 388 -15.23 -22.72 -14.10
C PHE A 388 -14.93 -21.56 -13.14
N ASP A 389 -15.26 -20.36 -13.58
CA ASP A 389 -15.21 -19.11 -12.83
C ASP A 389 -16.20 -19.12 -11.67
N VAL A 390 -17.47 -19.51 -11.90
CA VAL A 390 -18.48 -19.67 -10.83
C VAL A 390 -18.01 -20.68 -9.79
N ALA A 391 -17.48 -21.83 -10.21
CA ALA A 391 -16.93 -22.81 -9.26
C ALA A 391 -15.74 -22.27 -8.44
N GLY A 392 -14.93 -21.37 -9.01
CA GLY A 392 -13.88 -20.66 -8.30
C GLY A 392 -14.39 -19.54 -7.38
N HIS A 393 -15.41 -18.81 -7.81
CA HIS A 393 -16.07 -17.73 -7.08
C HIS A 393 -16.68 -18.26 -5.76
N GLU A 394 -17.54 -19.28 -5.82
CA GLU A 394 -18.19 -19.87 -4.63
C GLU A 394 -17.17 -20.41 -3.60
N PHE A 395 -16.05 -20.96 -4.06
CA PHE A 395 -14.97 -21.44 -3.20
C PHE A 395 -14.14 -20.28 -2.60
N THR A 396 -14.02 -19.16 -3.31
CA THR A 396 -13.23 -18.01 -2.86
C THR A 396 -13.88 -17.30 -1.66
N HIS A 397 -15.21 -17.27 -1.55
CA HIS A 397 -15.86 -16.81 -0.32
C HIS A 397 -15.44 -17.62 0.92
N ALA A 398 -15.25 -18.93 0.75
CA ALA A 398 -14.75 -19.81 1.81
C ALA A 398 -13.26 -19.53 2.14
N VAL A 399 -12.47 -19.04 1.17
CA VAL A 399 -11.10 -18.56 1.41
C VAL A 399 -11.13 -17.23 2.19
N THR A 400 -11.90 -16.25 1.71
CA THR A 400 -12.05 -14.92 2.31
C THR A 400 -12.51 -15.00 3.77
N SER A 401 -13.55 -15.78 4.06
CA SER A 401 -14.05 -16.00 5.45
C SER A 401 -13.02 -16.66 6.38
N SER A 402 -12.03 -17.36 5.85
CA SER A 402 -10.96 -17.99 6.64
C SER A 402 -9.70 -17.14 6.84
N GLU A 403 -9.61 -15.97 6.18
CA GLU A 403 -8.43 -15.09 6.22
C GLU A 403 -8.79 -13.67 6.68
N SER A 404 -9.07 -12.74 5.76
CA SER A 404 -9.49 -11.36 6.07
C SER A 404 -10.82 -11.31 6.84
N ASN A 405 -11.68 -12.30 6.62
CA ASN A 405 -13.03 -12.39 7.16
C ASN A 405 -13.84 -11.10 6.90
N LEU A 406 -13.72 -10.54 5.69
CA LEU A 406 -14.48 -9.38 5.23
C LEU A 406 -15.98 -9.57 5.52
N GLU A 407 -16.57 -8.63 6.25
CA GLU A 407 -18.01 -8.53 6.44
C GLU A 407 -18.70 -8.54 5.07
N TYR A 408 -19.80 -9.27 4.96
CA TYR A 408 -20.58 -9.31 3.72
C TYR A 408 -21.64 -8.21 3.71
N SER A 409 -21.19 -6.95 3.72
CA SER A 409 -22.05 -5.78 3.59
C SER A 409 -21.27 -4.56 3.08
N GLY A 410 -21.90 -3.66 2.33
CA GLY A 410 -21.29 -2.41 1.87
C GLY A 410 -19.99 -2.62 1.09
N GLU A 411 -18.95 -1.83 1.39
CA GLU A 411 -17.65 -1.91 0.70
C GLU A 411 -16.90 -3.21 0.99
N SER A 412 -16.83 -3.66 2.25
CA SER A 412 -16.16 -4.93 2.61
C SER A 412 -16.82 -6.12 1.91
N GLY A 413 -18.15 -6.11 1.78
CA GLY A 413 -18.90 -7.10 1.02
C GLY A 413 -18.66 -7.01 -0.49
N ALA A 414 -18.60 -5.79 -1.03
CA ALA A 414 -18.25 -5.57 -2.44
C ALA A 414 -16.80 -5.99 -2.78
N ILE A 415 -15.87 -5.88 -1.83
CA ILE A 415 -14.52 -6.45 -1.96
C ILE A 415 -14.58 -7.98 -1.92
N ASN A 416 -15.37 -8.57 -1.03
CA ASN A 416 -15.56 -10.02 -0.93
C ASN A 416 -16.04 -10.62 -2.27
N GLU A 417 -17.06 -10.00 -2.87
CA GLU A 417 -17.56 -10.31 -4.22
C GLU A 417 -16.50 -10.15 -5.33
N ALA A 418 -15.81 -9.00 -5.36
CA ALA A 418 -14.81 -8.73 -6.39
C ALA A 418 -13.61 -9.69 -6.30
N LEU A 419 -13.19 -10.05 -5.09
CA LEU A 419 -12.15 -11.06 -4.87
C LEU A 419 -12.60 -12.43 -5.40
N SER A 420 -13.85 -12.82 -5.18
CA SER A 420 -14.40 -14.06 -5.73
C SER A 420 -14.47 -14.05 -7.26
N ASP A 421 -14.83 -12.93 -7.91
CA ASP A 421 -14.76 -12.78 -9.37
C ASP A 421 -13.31 -12.86 -9.91
N ILE A 422 -12.38 -12.14 -9.29
CA ILE A 422 -10.96 -12.09 -9.69
C ILE A 422 -10.33 -13.48 -9.59
N MET A 423 -10.58 -14.20 -8.49
CA MET A 423 -10.05 -15.56 -8.31
C MET A 423 -10.81 -16.59 -9.15
N GLY A 424 -12.11 -16.42 -9.39
CA GLY A 424 -12.87 -17.19 -10.37
C GLY A 424 -12.26 -17.11 -11.77
N THR A 425 -11.94 -15.90 -12.23
CA THR A 425 -11.24 -15.67 -13.52
C THR A 425 -9.85 -16.34 -13.55
N ALA A 426 -9.10 -16.28 -12.44
CA ALA A 426 -7.81 -16.97 -12.30
C ALA A 426 -7.93 -18.50 -12.41
N ILE A 427 -9.01 -19.04 -11.84
CA ILE A 427 -9.35 -20.45 -11.84
C ILE A 427 -9.82 -20.92 -13.21
N GLU A 428 -10.66 -20.16 -13.93
CA GLU A 428 -11.01 -20.45 -15.33
C GLU A 428 -9.74 -20.56 -16.17
N LYS A 429 -8.83 -19.57 -16.07
CA LYS A 429 -7.54 -19.57 -16.76
C LYS A 429 -6.70 -20.82 -16.43
N TYR A 430 -6.67 -21.27 -15.18
CA TYR A 430 -5.95 -22.49 -14.78
C TYR A 430 -6.61 -23.76 -15.34
N ILE A 431 -7.93 -23.89 -15.22
CA ILE A 431 -8.69 -25.09 -15.64
C ILE A 431 -8.71 -25.26 -17.15
N ASN A 432 -8.71 -24.15 -17.89
CA ASN A 432 -8.88 -24.10 -19.34
C ASN A 432 -7.55 -23.81 -20.08
N ASN A 433 -6.41 -24.19 -19.48
CA ASN A 433 -5.07 -24.14 -20.06
C ASN A 433 -4.66 -22.76 -20.62
N GLY A 434 -4.98 -21.69 -19.90
CA GLY A 434 -4.67 -20.31 -20.26
C GLY A 434 -5.73 -19.59 -21.10
N ASN A 435 -6.77 -20.29 -21.56
CA ASN A 435 -7.92 -19.67 -22.21
C ASN A 435 -8.93 -19.21 -21.14
N PHE A 436 -9.28 -17.93 -21.12
CA PHE A 436 -10.27 -17.38 -20.21
C PHE A 436 -10.81 -16.08 -20.82
N ASN A 437 -11.75 -15.45 -20.14
CA ASN A 437 -12.32 -14.19 -20.60
C ASN A 437 -12.50 -13.19 -19.42
N TRP A 438 -13.26 -12.10 -19.62
CA TRP A 438 -13.45 -11.06 -18.60
C TRP A 438 -14.92 -10.86 -18.20
N THR A 439 -15.80 -11.75 -18.65
CA THR A 439 -17.15 -11.85 -18.11
C THR A 439 -17.17 -12.90 -17.00
N ILE A 440 -18.24 -12.85 -16.20
CA ILE A 440 -18.52 -13.83 -15.16
C ILE A 440 -19.80 -14.57 -15.55
N GLY A 441 -19.74 -15.90 -15.53
CA GLY A 441 -20.82 -16.84 -15.77
C GLY A 441 -21.13 -17.16 -17.23
N GLU A 442 -20.42 -16.65 -18.23
CA GLU A 442 -20.81 -16.81 -19.65
C GLU A 442 -20.84 -18.27 -20.12
N GLN A 443 -19.99 -19.14 -19.56
CA GLN A 443 -20.07 -20.60 -19.75
C GLN A 443 -21.45 -21.17 -19.42
N THR A 444 -22.24 -20.53 -18.54
CA THR A 444 -23.63 -20.90 -18.23
C THR A 444 -24.60 -20.62 -19.38
N GLY A 445 -24.28 -19.66 -20.25
CA GLY A 445 -25.16 -19.08 -21.26
C GLY A 445 -25.81 -17.75 -20.82
N LEU A 446 -25.34 -17.15 -19.73
CA LEU A 446 -25.67 -15.79 -19.28
C LEU A 446 -24.38 -15.07 -18.87
N VAL A 447 -24.22 -13.80 -19.21
CA VAL A 447 -23.20 -12.94 -18.61
C VAL A 447 -23.81 -12.27 -17.38
N LEU A 448 -23.26 -12.53 -16.19
CA LEU A 448 -23.72 -11.95 -14.92
C LEU A 448 -23.07 -10.59 -14.65
N ARG A 449 -21.76 -10.50 -14.91
CA ARG A 449 -20.92 -9.29 -14.76
C ARG A 449 -19.88 -9.25 -15.89
N ASP A 450 -19.40 -8.06 -16.23
CA ASP A 450 -18.26 -7.84 -17.15
C ASP A 450 -17.20 -7.01 -16.43
N MET A 451 -16.07 -7.61 -16.08
CA MET A 451 -14.97 -6.94 -15.38
C MET A 451 -14.26 -5.90 -16.26
N LYS A 452 -14.25 -6.12 -17.58
CA LYS A 452 -13.66 -5.20 -18.55
C LYS A 452 -14.54 -3.97 -18.75
N ASN A 453 -15.85 -4.15 -18.79
CA ASN A 453 -16.81 -3.09 -19.06
C ASN A 453 -18.11 -3.28 -18.25
N PRO A 454 -18.09 -2.99 -16.93
CA PRO A 454 -19.25 -3.17 -16.03
C PRO A 454 -20.55 -2.61 -16.60
N SER A 455 -20.50 -1.38 -17.11
CA SER A 455 -21.65 -0.66 -17.65
C SER A 455 -22.27 -1.25 -18.93
N SER A 456 -21.73 -2.33 -19.49
CA SER A 456 -22.42 -3.13 -20.52
C SER A 456 -23.53 -4.02 -19.97
N ILE A 457 -23.47 -4.35 -18.68
CA ILE A 457 -24.47 -5.14 -17.98
C ILE A 457 -25.29 -4.20 -17.09
N ASN A 458 -26.61 -4.41 -17.06
CA ASN A 458 -27.50 -3.72 -16.13
C ASN A 458 -27.76 -4.61 -14.91
N TYR A 459 -27.78 -4.00 -13.74
CA TYR A 459 -28.28 -4.61 -12.52
C TYR A 459 -29.82 -4.82 -12.61
N SER A 460 -30.38 -5.56 -11.66
CA SER A 460 -31.79 -6.00 -11.65
C SER A 460 -32.82 -4.86 -11.73
N ASN A 461 -32.44 -3.66 -11.28
CA ASN A 461 -33.24 -2.43 -11.33
C ASN A 461 -33.09 -1.63 -12.65
N GLY A 462 -32.29 -2.11 -13.61
CA GLY A 462 -32.04 -1.47 -14.90
C GLY A 462 -30.90 -0.42 -14.89
N VAL A 463 -30.23 -0.21 -13.76
CA VAL A 463 -29.07 0.68 -13.66
C VAL A 463 -27.80 -0.07 -14.13
N PRO A 464 -26.95 0.51 -14.99
CA PRO A 464 -25.67 -0.11 -15.37
C PRO A 464 -24.77 -0.34 -14.17
N TYR A 465 -24.04 -1.45 -14.14
CA TYR A 465 -23.05 -1.70 -13.09
C TYR A 465 -21.96 -0.59 -13.06
N PRO A 466 -21.53 -0.14 -11.87
CA PRO A 466 -20.55 0.93 -11.71
C PRO A 466 -19.13 0.47 -12.09
N ASP A 467 -18.38 1.36 -12.73
CA ASP A 467 -16.98 1.17 -13.13
C ASP A 467 -16.02 2.15 -12.43
N ASP A 468 -16.55 3.08 -11.61
CA ASP A 468 -15.79 3.97 -10.75
C ASP A 468 -16.55 4.33 -9.46
N TYR A 469 -15.82 4.77 -8.45
CA TYR A 469 -16.30 5.03 -7.10
C TYR A 469 -17.29 6.21 -6.99
N SER A 470 -17.35 7.12 -7.97
CA SER A 470 -18.36 8.20 -7.95
C SER A 470 -19.79 7.71 -8.25
N LYS A 471 -19.94 6.41 -8.54
CA LYS A 471 -21.21 5.70 -8.74
C LYS A 471 -21.52 4.73 -7.59
N TYR A 472 -20.68 4.67 -6.55
CA TYR A 472 -20.92 3.83 -5.37
C TYR A 472 -22.25 4.21 -4.70
N THR A 473 -23.00 3.20 -4.26
CA THR A 473 -24.27 3.38 -3.56
C THR A 473 -24.60 2.17 -2.71
N ASN A 474 -25.12 2.40 -1.50
CA ASN A 474 -25.57 1.31 -0.63
C ASN A 474 -26.92 0.70 -1.04
N LEU A 475 -27.51 1.15 -2.17
CA LEU A 475 -28.84 0.74 -2.66
C LEU A 475 -29.95 0.78 -1.58
N ASN A 476 -29.86 1.67 -0.59
CA ASN A 476 -30.75 1.74 0.59
C ASN A 476 -30.78 0.44 1.43
N GLY A 477 -29.71 -0.37 1.40
CA GLY A 477 -29.62 -1.66 2.07
C GLY A 477 -30.14 -2.85 1.25
N GLU A 478 -30.57 -2.65 0.00
CA GLU A 478 -30.72 -3.75 -0.95
C GLU A 478 -29.34 -4.39 -1.24
N ASP A 479 -29.31 -5.67 -1.58
CA ASP A 479 -28.05 -6.38 -1.95
C ASP A 479 -26.96 -6.27 -0.85
N ASP A 480 -27.39 -6.38 0.42
CA ASP A 480 -26.56 -6.18 1.64
C ASP A 480 -25.76 -4.87 1.66
N GLY A 481 -26.23 -3.84 0.96
CA GLY A 481 -25.50 -2.58 0.75
C GLY A 481 -24.88 -2.45 -0.65
N GLY A 482 -25.41 -3.17 -1.65
CA GLY A 482 -24.89 -3.19 -3.00
C GLY A 482 -23.60 -4.00 -3.16
N VAL A 483 -23.44 -5.15 -2.48
CA VAL A 483 -22.20 -5.95 -2.55
C VAL A 483 -21.91 -6.43 -3.97
N HIS A 484 -22.87 -7.07 -4.64
CA HIS A 484 -22.71 -7.50 -6.03
C HIS A 484 -22.64 -6.28 -6.96
N PHE A 485 -23.44 -5.23 -6.69
CA PHE A 485 -23.46 -4.01 -7.51
C PHE A 485 -22.12 -3.27 -7.50
N ASN A 486 -21.56 -2.98 -6.32
CA ASN A 486 -20.34 -2.17 -6.19
C ASN A 486 -19.05 -2.96 -6.45
N SER A 487 -19.09 -4.30 -6.37
CA SER A 487 -17.96 -5.18 -6.71
C SER A 487 -17.34 -4.87 -8.08
N SER A 488 -18.17 -4.44 -9.03
CA SER A 488 -17.75 -4.19 -10.41
C SER A 488 -16.78 -3.01 -10.56
N ILE A 489 -16.72 -2.11 -9.56
CA ILE A 489 -15.70 -1.06 -9.47
C ILE A 489 -14.31 -1.70 -9.29
N ILE A 490 -14.19 -2.64 -8.35
CA ILE A 490 -12.93 -3.34 -8.09
C ILE A 490 -12.60 -4.33 -9.22
N ASN A 491 -13.60 -4.99 -9.83
CA ASN A 491 -13.39 -5.77 -11.04
C ASN A 491 -12.80 -4.92 -12.19
N LYS A 492 -13.25 -3.67 -12.33
CA LYS A 492 -12.69 -2.72 -13.30
C LYS A 492 -11.25 -2.35 -12.99
N VAL A 493 -10.92 -2.12 -11.72
CA VAL A 493 -9.53 -1.91 -11.25
C VAL A 493 -8.66 -3.13 -11.60
N ALA A 494 -9.12 -4.34 -11.29
CA ALA A 494 -8.40 -5.59 -11.61
C ALA A 494 -8.16 -5.77 -13.12
N TYR A 495 -9.16 -5.51 -13.96
CA TYR A 495 -9.00 -5.49 -15.42
C TYR A 495 -7.93 -4.48 -15.86
N LEU A 496 -7.94 -3.27 -15.30
CA LEU A 496 -7.00 -2.20 -15.66
C LEU A 496 -5.56 -2.54 -15.22
N ILE A 497 -5.36 -3.12 -14.03
CA ILE A 497 -4.05 -3.62 -13.58
C ILE A 497 -3.55 -4.70 -14.56
N ALA A 498 -4.39 -5.65 -14.93
CA ALA A 498 -3.99 -6.78 -15.77
C ALA A 498 -3.73 -6.39 -17.23
N LYS A 499 -4.66 -5.68 -17.89
CA LYS A 499 -4.64 -5.38 -19.33
C LYS A 499 -4.20 -3.96 -19.68
N GLY A 500 -4.29 -3.03 -18.73
CA GLY A 500 -4.11 -1.61 -18.99
C GLY A 500 -5.27 -0.98 -19.77
N GLY A 501 -5.05 0.27 -20.17
CA GLY A 501 -6.00 1.08 -20.93
C GLY A 501 -6.29 2.42 -20.25
N THR A 502 -7.08 3.25 -20.92
CA THR A 502 -7.45 4.57 -20.40
C THR A 502 -8.87 4.55 -19.83
N HIS A 503 -9.05 5.00 -18.59
CA HIS A 503 -10.35 5.15 -17.94
C HIS A 503 -10.36 6.40 -17.07
N ASN A 504 -11.44 7.19 -17.11
CA ASN A 504 -11.56 8.49 -16.44
C ASN A 504 -10.36 9.46 -16.64
N GLY A 505 -9.71 9.40 -17.81
CA GLY A 505 -8.55 10.24 -18.16
C GLY A 505 -7.20 9.71 -17.66
N VAL A 506 -7.17 8.72 -16.77
CA VAL A 506 -5.95 8.04 -16.32
C VAL A 506 -5.64 6.89 -17.27
N THR A 507 -4.38 6.73 -17.67
CA THR A 507 -3.94 5.63 -18.55
C THR A 507 -3.07 4.67 -17.75
N VAL A 508 -3.53 3.43 -17.61
CA VAL A 508 -2.87 2.37 -16.87
C VAL A 508 -2.04 1.51 -17.83
N LYS A 509 -0.79 1.22 -17.47
CA LYS A 509 0.02 0.22 -18.19
C LYS A 509 -0.18 -1.17 -17.60
N GLY A 510 -0.82 -2.07 -18.34
CA GLY A 510 -1.13 -3.42 -17.87
C GLY A 510 0.12 -4.27 -17.57
N ILE A 511 0.07 -5.03 -16.47
CA ILE A 511 1.20 -5.84 -15.96
C ILE A 511 1.02 -7.35 -16.16
N GLY A 512 -0.08 -7.77 -16.77
CA GLY A 512 -0.44 -9.17 -16.98
C GLY A 512 -1.28 -9.76 -15.84
N GLU A 513 -2.07 -10.77 -16.17
CA GLU A 513 -3.09 -11.31 -15.28
C GLU A 513 -2.49 -12.04 -14.07
N ASP A 514 -1.41 -12.79 -14.25
CA ASP A 514 -0.85 -13.62 -13.17
C ASP A 514 -0.29 -12.79 -12.00
N LYS A 515 0.22 -11.58 -12.30
CA LYS A 515 0.67 -10.62 -11.28
C LYS A 515 -0.51 -9.96 -10.58
N MET A 516 -1.55 -9.61 -11.35
CA MET A 516 -2.80 -9.06 -10.79
C MET A 516 -3.46 -10.06 -9.83
N PHE A 517 -3.60 -11.33 -10.24
CA PHE A 517 -4.15 -12.39 -9.38
C PHE A 517 -3.31 -12.58 -8.11
N ASP A 518 -1.98 -12.58 -8.22
CA ASP A 518 -1.09 -12.65 -7.05
C ASP A 518 -1.27 -11.43 -6.12
N ILE A 519 -1.45 -10.23 -6.66
CA ILE A 519 -1.67 -8.99 -5.89
C ILE A 519 -2.97 -9.09 -5.06
N PHE A 520 -4.10 -9.39 -5.70
CA PHE A 520 -5.39 -9.49 -5.00
C PHE A 520 -5.48 -10.70 -4.06
N TYR A 521 -4.84 -11.83 -4.39
CA TYR A 521 -4.76 -12.97 -3.48
C TYR A 521 -4.07 -12.59 -2.16
N TYR A 522 -2.87 -12.00 -2.22
CA TYR A 522 -2.15 -11.64 -0.98
C TYR A 522 -2.79 -10.45 -0.27
N ALA A 523 -3.45 -9.51 -0.98
CA ALA A 523 -4.27 -8.49 -0.33
C ALA A 523 -5.35 -9.15 0.56
N ASN A 524 -6.11 -10.10 0.02
CA ASN A 524 -7.14 -10.84 0.78
C ASN A 524 -6.55 -11.66 1.94
N THR A 525 -5.47 -12.43 1.70
CA THR A 525 -5.00 -13.34 2.74
C THR A 525 -4.19 -12.63 3.82
N ASP A 526 -3.36 -11.67 3.45
CA ASP A 526 -2.29 -11.17 4.31
C ASP A 526 -2.48 -9.71 4.77
N GLU A 527 -3.17 -8.86 4.01
CA GLU A 527 -3.24 -7.41 4.31
C GLU A 527 -4.58 -6.95 4.91
N LEU A 528 -5.70 -7.46 4.39
CA LEU A 528 -7.04 -6.98 4.72
C LEU A 528 -7.56 -7.49 6.08
N ASN A 529 -8.51 -6.75 6.63
CA ASN A 529 -9.22 -7.01 7.88
C ASN A 529 -10.74 -7.08 7.63
N MET A 530 -11.49 -7.46 8.66
CA MET A 530 -12.94 -7.69 8.59
C MET A 530 -13.76 -6.51 8.07
N THR A 531 -13.36 -5.27 8.37
CA THR A 531 -14.07 -4.03 7.98
C THR A 531 -13.35 -3.22 6.91
N SER A 532 -12.39 -3.80 6.19
CA SER A 532 -11.60 -3.06 5.21
C SER A 532 -12.45 -2.51 4.06
N ASP A 533 -12.17 -1.28 3.66
CA ASP A 533 -12.86 -0.53 2.60
C ASP A 533 -12.05 -0.49 1.29
N PHE A 534 -12.56 0.21 0.25
CA PHE A 534 -11.90 0.31 -1.04
C PHE A 534 -10.54 1.03 -0.97
N PHE A 535 -10.31 1.90 0.02
CA PHE A 535 -9.06 2.61 0.22
C PHE A 535 -8.02 1.72 0.92
N GLU A 536 -8.42 0.94 1.92
CA GLU A 536 -7.56 -0.10 2.50
C GLU A 536 -7.18 -1.16 1.46
N LEU A 537 -8.11 -1.54 0.57
CA LEU A 537 -7.80 -2.45 -0.54
C LEU A 537 -6.79 -1.84 -1.53
N ARG A 538 -6.89 -0.55 -1.85
CA ARG A 538 -5.88 0.16 -2.67
C ARG A 538 -4.49 0.05 -2.03
N SER A 539 -4.40 0.28 -0.72
CA SER A 539 -3.15 0.28 0.03
C SER A 539 -2.57 -1.11 0.25
N ALA A 540 -3.42 -2.10 0.52
CA ALA A 540 -3.07 -3.52 0.50
C ALA A 540 -2.46 -3.93 -0.86
N CYS A 541 -3.16 -3.66 -1.97
CA CYS A 541 -2.67 -3.98 -3.30
C CYS A 541 -1.36 -3.26 -3.65
N LEU A 542 -1.21 -1.99 -3.26
CA LEU A 542 0.00 -1.20 -3.50
C LEU A 542 1.19 -1.73 -2.68
N ARG A 543 0.98 -2.12 -1.42
CA ARG A 543 1.99 -2.78 -0.59
C ARG A 543 2.41 -4.12 -1.19
N VAL A 544 1.46 -4.96 -1.63
CA VAL A 544 1.77 -6.26 -2.26
C VAL A 544 2.58 -6.06 -3.55
N ALA A 545 2.21 -5.12 -4.41
CA ALA A 545 2.98 -4.81 -5.61
C ALA A 545 4.39 -4.30 -5.26
N THR A 546 4.50 -3.38 -4.29
CA THR A 546 5.77 -2.83 -3.80
C THR A 546 6.70 -3.91 -3.26
N ASN A 547 6.20 -4.79 -2.39
CA ASN A 547 7.02 -5.82 -1.74
C ASN A 547 7.41 -6.97 -2.68
N LYS A 548 6.64 -7.24 -3.73
CA LYS A 548 6.94 -8.28 -4.71
C LYS A 548 7.79 -7.81 -5.89
N TYR A 549 7.72 -6.52 -6.25
CA TYR A 549 8.30 -6.00 -7.50
C TYR A 549 9.16 -4.73 -7.31
N GLY A 550 9.12 -4.08 -6.15
CA GLY A 550 9.81 -2.82 -5.82
C GLY A 550 8.89 -1.58 -5.91
N ALA A 551 9.19 -0.51 -5.16
CA ALA A 551 8.36 0.70 -5.13
C ALA A 551 8.25 1.42 -6.47
N ASN A 552 9.37 1.53 -7.20
CA ASN A 552 9.43 2.20 -8.50
C ASN A 552 9.14 1.23 -9.67
N SER A 553 8.40 0.15 -9.40
CA SER A 553 8.06 -0.88 -10.39
C SER A 553 6.86 -0.47 -11.25
N ALA A 554 6.76 -1.07 -12.44
CA ALA A 554 5.59 -0.89 -13.29
C ALA A 554 4.32 -1.46 -12.62
N GLU A 555 4.49 -2.42 -11.72
CA GLU A 555 3.44 -3.06 -10.93
C GLU A 555 2.87 -2.15 -9.85
N ALA A 556 3.72 -1.50 -9.05
CA ALA A 556 3.28 -0.51 -8.08
C ALA A 556 2.59 0.69 -8.78
N GLN A 557 3.18 1.17 -9.89
CA GLN A 557 2.58 2.22 -10.72
C GLN A 557 1.22 1.80 -11.28
N ALA A 558 1.10 0.62 -11.90
CA ALA A 558 -0.15 0.17 -12.52
C ALA A 558 -1.28 -0.04 -11.49
N VAL A 559 -0.97 -0.49 -10.28
CA VAL A 559 -1.93 -0.54 -9.17
C VAL A 559 -2.42 0.87 -8.83
N GLN A 560 -1.51 1.80 -8.58
CA GLN A 560 -1.87 3.17 -8.22
C GLN A 560 -2.70 3.84 -9.32
N GLU A 561 -2.27 3.76 -10.58
CA GLU A 561 -3.00 4.30 -11.74
C GLU A 561 -4.40 3.68 -11.90
N ALA A 562 -4.58 2.39 -11.62
CA ALA A 562 -5.88 1.72 -11.76
C ALA A 562 -6.90 2.12 -10.70
N PHE A 563 -6.51 2.21 -9.43
CA PHE A 563 -7.38 2.73 -8.37
C PHE A 563 -7.70 4.22 -8.60
N ASP A 564 -6.70 5.01 -9.03
CA ASP A 564 -6.89 6.41 -9.40
C ASP A 564 -7.84 6.59 -10.60
N ALA A 565 -7.80 5.69 -11.58
CA ALA A 565 -8.75 5.64 -12.71
C ALA A 565 -10.18 5.32 -12.26
N ALA A 566 -10.34 4.45 -11.26
CA ALA A 566 -11.62 4.17 -10.61
C ALA A 566 -12.05 5.25 -9.60
N LYS A 567 -11.33 6.37 -9.49
CA LYS A 567 -11.56 7.47 -8.52
C LYS A 567 -11.45 7.04 -7.06
N ILE A 568 -10.90 5.86 -6.77
CA ILE A 568 -10.52 5.44 -5.42
C ILE A 568 -9.16 6.08 -5.14
N LYS A 569 -9.20 7.36 -4.78
CA LYS A 569 -8.03 8.16 -4.48
C LYS A 569 -8.03 8.46 -3.00
N VAL A 570 -6.91 8.18 -2.36
CA VAL A 570 -6.62 8.78 -1.06
C VAL A 570 -6.67 10.28 -1.26
N THR A 571 -7.42 10.96 -0.40
CA THR A 571 -7.26 12.40 -0.21
C THR A 571 -5.87 12.61 0.36
N VAL A 572 -4.88 12.71 -0.52
CA VAL A 572 -3.80 13.66 -0.27
C VAL A 572 -4.54 14.96 -0.07
N GLU A 573 -4.61 15.43 1.18
CA GLU A 573 -4.78 16.85 1.39
C GLU A 573 -3.62 17.48 0.62
N GLU A 574 -3.90 17.99 -0.57
CA GLU A 574 -3.20 19.17 -1.07
C GLU A 574 -3.47 20.27 -0.04
N LYS A 575 -2.71 20.22 1.06
CA LYS A 575 -2.37 21.39 1.83
C LYS A 575 -1.74 22.35 0.85
N GLU A 576 -2.55 23.26 0.29
CA GLU A 576 -2.21 24.28 -0.72
C GLU A 576 -0.81 24.85 -0.49
N LYS A 577 0.21 24.17 -1.01
CA LYS A 577 1.62 24.29 -0.63
C LYS A 577 1.82 24.95 0.74
N ALA A 578 1.19 24.39 1.78
CA ALA A 578 1.10 25.08 3.06
C ALA A 578 2.53 25.33 3.53
N VAL A 579 2.90 26.60 3.71
CA VAL A 579 4.19 26.97 4.26
C VAL A 579 4.30 26.19 5.56
N GLU A 580 5.23 25.25 5.57
CA GLU A 580 5.35 24.23 6.60
C GLU A 580 5.51 24.96 7.93
N LYS A 581 4.47 24.97 8.76
CA LYS A 581 4.50 25.65 10.05
C LYS A 581 5.41 24.84 10.96
N GLN A 582 6.70 25.18 10.94
CA GLN A 582 7.68 24.47 11.75
C GLN A 582 7.39 24.82 13.21
N ALA A 583 7.41 23.82 14.09
CA ALA A 583 7.32 24.09 15.52
C ALA A 583 8.64 24.71 15.99
N PRO A 584 8.61 25.68 16.92
CA PRO A 584 9.83 26.33 17.38
C PRO A 584 10.79 25.34 18.07
N GLU A 585 12.07 25.42 17.72
CA GLU A 585 13.14 24.60 18.30
C GLU A 585 13.41 25.04 19.74
N LEU A 586 12.76 24.37 20.70
CA LEU A 586 12.92 24.61 22.14
C LEU A 586 14.07 23.76 22.71
N THR A 587 15.22 24.39 22.90
CA THR A 587 16.37 23.81 23.62
C THR A 587 16.23 24.08 25.12
N VAL A 588 16.22 23.01 25.92
CA VAL A 588 16.25 23.07 27.40
C VAL A 588 17.35 22.13 27.90
N PRO A 589 18.17 22.50 28.90
CA PRO A 589 19.16 21.57 29.45
C PRO A 589 18.46 20.41 30.16
N PHE A 590 18.69 19.18 29.70
CA PHE A 590 18.00 17.97 30.17
C PHE A 590 18.09 17.74 31.69
N THR A 591 19.22 18.11 32.30
CA THR A 591 19.42 18.03 33.74
C THR A 591 20.25 19.21 34.25
N THR A 592 19.89 19.74 35.41
CA THR A 592 20.68 20.71 36.18
C THR A 592 20.87 20.17 37.60
N THR A 593 22.10 20.10 38.08
CA THR A 593 22.40 19.75 39.48
C THR A 593 22.70 21.01 40.29
N LEU A 594 22.14 21.08 41.49
CA LEU A 594 22.27 22.13 42.49
C LEU A 594 22.58 21.47 43.83
N HIS A 595 23.15 22.22 44.77
CA HIS A 595 23.27 21.80 46.16
C HIS A 595 22.19 22.46 47.03
N VAL A 596 21.94 21.91 48.22
CA VAL A 596 21.02 22.51 49.19
C VAL A 596 21.41 23.96 49.49
N GLY A 597 20.52 24.89 49.17
CA GLY A 597 20.69 26.33 49.34
C GLY A 597 21.07 27.11 48.07
N ASP A 598 21.38 26.44 46.95
CA ASP A 598 21.68 27.11 45.68
C ASP A 598 20.46 27.83 45.08
N THR A 599 20.71 28.86 44.27
CA THR A 599 19.66 29.57 43.54
C THR A 599 19.39 28.92 42.18
N PHE A 600 18.17 28.43 41.97
CA PHE A 600 17.72 27.97 40.66
C PHE A 600 17.19 29.14 39.79
N ASP A 601 17.69 29.26 38.56
CA ASP A 601 17.14 30.14 37.53
C ASP A 601 16.50 29.26 36.43
N PRO A 602 15.16 29.22 36.31
CA PRO A 602 14.48 28.36 35.34
C PRO A 602 14.77 28.73 33.89
N MET A 603 15.23 29.94 33.58
CA MET A 603 15.54 30.33 32.19
C MET A 603 17.00 30.08 31.79
N ARG A 604 17.84 29.61 32.72
CA ARG A 604 19.27 29.41 32.48
C ARG A 604 19.53 28.30 31.47
N GLY A 605 20.09 28.67 30.31
CA GLY A 605 20.41 27.74 29.23
C GLY A 605 19.20 27.32 28.38
N VAL A 606 18.03 27.91 28.62
CA VAL A 606 16.83 27.72 27.80
C VAL A 606 16.90 28.63 26.58
N LYS A 607 16.60 28.10 25.39
CA LYS A 607 16.54 28.85 24.14
C LYS A 607 15.37 28.35 23.31
N ALA A 608 14.64 29.25 22.65
CA ALA A 608 13.67 28.88 21.63
C ALA A 608 13.96 29.65 20.34
N VAL A 609 14.11 28.95 19.22
CA VAL A 609 14.28 29.57 17.90
C VAL A 609 13.26 29.01 16.95
N ASP A 610 12.57 29.92 16.27
CA ASP A 610 11.65 29.61 15.21
C ASP A 610 12.20 30.11 13.87
N LYS A 611 11.86 29.42 12.78
CA LYS A 611 12.35 29.76 11.45
C LYS A 611 11.61 30.94 10.83
N GLU A 612 10.34 31.12 11.20
CA GLU A 612 9.47 32.18 10.70
C GLU A 612 9.44 33.40 11.67
N ASP A 613 9.45 33.17 12.99
CA ASP A 613 9.43 34.21 14.02
C ASP A 613 10.82 34.63 14.57
N GLY A 614 11.88 33.83 14.37
CA GLY A 614 13.21 34.08 14.94
C GLY A 614 13.34 33.69 16.41
N ASP A 615 14.04 34.50 17.22
CA ASP A 615 14.29 34.16 18.64
C ASP A 615 13.04 34.32 19.51
N LEU A 616 12.46 33.18 19.90
CA LEU A 616 11.29 33.07 20.77
C LEU A 616 11.64 32.86 22.25
N THR A 617 12.92 32.93 22.66
CA THR A 617 13.35 32.60 24.02
C THR A 617 12.60 33.41 25.09
N ASN A 618 12.32 34.68 24.81
CA ASN A 618 11.55 35.57 25.69
C ASN A 618 10.03 35.25 25.78
N ARG A 619 9.53 34.33 24.94
CA ARG A 619 8.13 33.85 24.92
C ARG A 619 7.97 32.47 25.57
N VAL A 620 9.07 31.82 25.98
CA VAL A 620 9.04 30.55 26.70
C VAL A 620 8.42 30.74 28.08
N LYS A 621 7.44 29.90 28.40
CA LYS A 621 6.80 29.80 29.73
C LYS A 621 7.28 28.53 30.41
N HIS A 622 7.56 28.61 31.70
CA HIS A 622 7.91 27.45 32.51
C HIS A 622 6.87 27.22 33.63
N LYS A 623 6.80 25.98 34.12
CA LYS A 623 5.91 25.54 35.21
C LYS A 623 6.58 24.42 36.00
N GLY A 624 6.59 24.54 37.32
CA GLY A 624 7.21 23.57 38.24
C GLY A 624 8.04 24.30 39.28
N ASP A 625 7.75 24.04 40.56
CA ASP A 625 8.44 24.67 41.69
C ASP A 625 9.63 23.80 42.12
N VAL A 626 10.83 24.39 42.11
CA VAL A 626 12.06 23.74 42.59
C VAL A 626 12.37 24.25 44.00
N ASP A 627 12.27 23.37 44.99
CA ASP A 627 12.58 23.70 46.39
C ASP A 627 14.05 23.37 46.71
N THR A 628 14.96 24.30 46.40
CA THR A 628 16.40 24.11 46.62
C THR A 628 16.81 24.05 48.10
N SER A 629 15.87 24.16 49.04
CA SER A 629 16.13 23.92 50.47
C SER A 629 16.10 22.43 50.87
N LYS A 630 15.64 21.54 49.98
CA LYS A 630 15.54 20.10 50.24
C LYS A 630 16.25 19.30 49.14
N PRO A 631 17.01 18.24 49.48
CA PRO A 631 17.50 17.29 48.49
C PRO A 631 16.36 16.59 47.77
N GLY A 632 16.48 16.38 46.46
CA GLY A 632 15.46 15.71 45.66
C GLY A 632 15.51 16.07 44.17
N ASN A 633 14.69 15.36 43.39
CA ASN A 633 14.54 15.60 41.96
C ASN A 633 13.24 16.36 41.69
N TYR A 634 13.37 17.54 41.10
CA TYR A 634 12.27 18.43 40.73
C TYR A 634 12.13 18.44 39.21
N ILE A 635 10.90 18.58 38.69
CA ILE A 635 10.64 18.64 37.25
C ILE A 635 10.11 20.02 36.91
N VAL A 636 10.73 20.65 35.91
CA VAL A 636 10.29 21.93 35.34
C VAL A 636 9.85 21.69 33.90
N GLU A 637 8.59 21.98 33.60
CA GLU A 637 7.98 21.92 32.28
C GLU A 637 8.17 23.26 31.57
N TYR A 638 8.53 23.23 30.28
CA TYR A 638 8.68 24.41 29.43
C TYR A 638 7.74 24.31 28.23
N SER A 639 7.23 25.45 27.79
CA SER A 639 6.36 25.57 26.62
C SER A 639 6.58 26.89 25.90
N VAL A 640 6.54 26.89 24.58
CA VAL A 640 6.61 28.11 23.76
C VAL A 640 5.71 27.97 22.55
N VAL A 641 4.90 29.00 22.31
CA VAL A 641 3.97 29.06 21.17
C VAL A 641 4.46 30.14 20.23
N ASP A 642 4.60 29.81 18.95
CA ASP A 642 4.94 30.72 17.85
C ASP A 642 3.79 31.71 17.53
N SER A 643 3.94 32.57 16.52
CA SER A 643 2.89 33.49 16.05
C SER A 643 1.77 32.79 15.27
N GLN A 644 2.00 31.54 14.84
CA GLN A 644 1.11 30.76 13.99
C GLN A 644 0.20 29.79 14.77
N GLY A 645 0.40 29.66 16.09
CA GLY A 645 -0.33 28.81 17.02
C GLY A 645 0.32 27.46 17.36
N VAL A 646 1.52 27.17 16.85
CA VAL A 646 2.24 25.90 17.07
C VAL A 646 3.04 25.96 18.37
N ASN A 647 2.96 24.89 19.17
CA ASN A 647 3.54 24.81 20.51
C ASN A 647 4.66 23.76 20.58
N ALA A 648 5.82 24.14 21.11
CA ALA A 648 6.89 23.21 21.47
C ALA A 648 7.01 23.11 23.00
N THR A 649 7.24 21.90 23.52
CA THR A 649 7.38 21.65 24.96
C THR A 649 8.59 20.78 25.28
N ALA A 650 9.24 21.06 26.41
CA ALA A 650 10.40 20.32 26.91
C ALA A 650 10.35 20.23 28.43
N THR A 651 11.12 19.32 29.03
CA THR A 651 11.23 19.18 30.49
C THR A 651 12.69 19.19 30.93
N GLN A 652 12.94 19.76 32.10
CA GLN A 652 14.22 19.70 32.80
C GLN A 652 14.04 18.95 34.12
N THR A 653 14.98 18.05 34.43
CA THR A 653 15.14 17.52 35.80
C THR A 653 16.14 18.39 36.55
N VAL A 654 15.74 18.93 37.71
CA VAL A 654 16.63 19.65 38.62
C VAL A 654 16.90 18.77 39.83
N ILE A 655 18.16 18.39 40.02
CA ILE A 655 18.61 17.53 41.12
C ILE A 655 19.20 18.43 42.18
N VAL A 656 18.67 18.38 43.40
CA VAL A 656 19.22 19.06 44.58
C VAL A 656 19.95 18.03 45.44
N GLU A 657 21.25 18.21 45.65
CA GLU A 657 22.14 17.29 46.39
C GLU A 657 22.52 17.86 47.77
N GLU A 658 22.78 16.99 48.75
CA GLU A 658 23.25 17.41 50.08
C GLU A 658 24.70 17.95 50.03
N ASN A 659 24.99 18.99 50.82
CA ASN A 659 26.35 19.52 50.98
C ASN A 659 27.22 18.57 51.81
N GLY A 660 27.82 17.58 51.16
CA GLY A 660 28.92 16.76 51.68
C GLY A 660 30.28 17.30 51.27
N GLU A 661 31.30 17.11 52.11
CA GLU A 661 32.70 17.35 51.73
C GLU A 661 33.06 16.47 50.51
N THR A 662 33.61 17.05 49.45
CA THR A 662 33.84 16.30 48.20
C THR A 662 34.98 15.28 48.35
N PRO A 663 34.79 14.04 47.85
CA PRO A 663 35.92 13.14 47.61
C PRO A 663 36.81 13.72 46.54
N ASP A 664 38.11 13.73 46.81
CA ASP A 664 39.19 14.11 45.89
C ASP A 664 39.10 13.28 44.58
N MET A 665 39.10 13.93 43.40
CA MET A 665 38.92 13.29 42.10
C MET A 665 40.11 13.56 41.17
N GLU A 666 40.39 12.64 40.25
CA GLU A 666 41.47 12.82 39.26
C GLU A 666 41.06 13.80 38.14
N PRO A 667 41.98 14.64 37.62
CA PRO A 667 41.66 15.67 36.63
C PRO A 667 41.28 15.08 35.27
N LYS A 668 40.17 15.55 34.70
CA LYS A 668 39.69 15.08 33.39
C LYS A 668 40.47 15.73 32.24
N LEU A 669 41.49 15.03 31.76
CA LEU A 669 42.22 15.37 30.53
C LEU A 669 41.49 14.88 29.27
N THR A 670 41.16 15.80 28.36
CA THR A 670 40.59 15.54 27.04
C THR A 670 41.61 15.87 25.96
N VAL A 671 42.01 14.87 25.17
CA VAL A 671 42.97 14.99 24.06
C VAL A 671 42.37 14.31 22.83
N PRO A 672 42.42 14.92 21.63
CA PRO A 672 41.97 14.25 20.42
C PRO A 672 42.82 13.00 20.14
N VAL A 673 42.20 11.83 20.01
CA VAL A 673 42.90 10.54 19.88
C VAL A 673 43.83 10.46 18.66
N GLY A 674 43.55 11.24 17.61
CA GLY A 674 44.44 11.41 16.47
C GLY A 674 44.12 12.62 15.62
N ALA A 675 45.08 13.02 14.79
CA ALA A 675 44.94 14.05 13.78
C ALA A 675 45.50 13.54 12.45
N THR A 676 44.95 14.02 11.33
CA THR A 676 45.47 13.75 9.98
C THR A 676 45.67 15.08 9.27
N MET A 677 46.83 15.24 8.64
CA MET A 677 47.22 16.43 7.89
C MET A 677 48.10 16.03 6.70
N ASN A 678 48.34 16.93 5.75
CA ASN A 678 49.26 16.69 4.64
C ASN A 678 50.67 17.22 4.94
N VAL A 679 51.67 16.72 4.20
CA VAL A 679 53.02 17.30 4.22
C VAL A 679 52.97 18.80 3.91
N GLY A 680 53.59 19.60 4.78
CA GLY A 680 53.67 21.06 4.68
C GLY A 680 52.59 21.84 5.43
N ASP A 681 51.54 21.18 5.92
CA ASP A 681 50.48 21.84 6.69
C ASP A 681 51.00 22.27 8.09
N SER A 682 50.40 23.31 8.70
CA SER A 682 50.72 23.75 10.06
C SER A 682 50.00 22.92 11.12
N PHE A 683 50.71 22.49 12.16
CA PHE A 683 50.14 21.73 13.28
C PHE A 683 50.24 22.52 14.60
N ASP A 684 49.12 22.63 15.32
CA ASP A 684 49.07 23.14 16.70
C ASP A 684 48.85 21.98 17.68
N PRO A 685 49.83 21.65 18.55
CA PRO A 685 49.68 20.59 19.55
C PRO A 685 48.59 20.81 20.59
N MET A 686 48.11 22.04 20.81
CA MET A 686 47.08 22.33 21.82
C MET A 686 45.66 22.40 21.23
N ALA A 687 45.52 22.26 19.91
CA ALA A 687 44.22 22.33 19.24
C ALA A 687 43.28 21.19 19.69
N GLY A 688 42.19 21.55 20.37
CA GLY A 688 41.20 20.60 20.89
C GLY A 688 41.60 19.87 22.17
N VAL A 689 42.68 20.29 22.84
CA VAL A 689 43.11 19.76 24.14
C VAL A 689 42.50 20.61 25.26
N SER A 690 41.92 19.95 26.28
CA SER A 690 41.46 20.61 27.51
C SER A 690 41.70 19.72 28.72
N ALA A 691 41.89 20.33 29.90
CA ALA A 691 41.95 19.62 31.16
C ALA A 691 41.10 20.35 32.19
N THR A 692 40.14 19.67 32.80
CA THR A 692 39.27 20.24 33.82
C THR A 692 39.22 19.33 35.03
N ASP A 693 39.44 19.89 36.19
CA ASP A 693 39.30 19.23 37.48
C ASP A 693 38.08 19.76 38.24
N LYS A 694 37.48 18.94 39.10
CA LYS A 694 36.27 19.33 39.85
C LYS A 694 36.60 20.24 41.04
N GLU A 695 37.77 20.05 41.64
CA GLU A 695 38.25 20.80 42.80
C GLU A 695 39.13 22.01 42.38
N ASP A 696 39.96 21.85 41.35
CA ASP A 696 40.91 22.88 40.86
C ASP A 696 40.47 23.66 39.60
N GLY A 697 39.36 23.26 38.95
CA GLY A 697 38.80 23.97 37.79
C GLY A 697 39.57 23.75 36.49
N ASP A 698 39.67 24.78 35.64
CA ASP A 698 40.34 24.67 34.33
C ASP A 698 41.87 24.60 34.47
N LEU A 699 42.42 23.41 34.19
CA LEU A 699 43.84 23.09 34.21
C LEU A 699 44.47 23.09 32.82
N THR A 700 43.73 23.41 31.74
CA THR A 700 44.17 23.33 30.34
C THR A 700 45.50 24.05 30.09
N SER A 701 45.69 25.22 30.71
CA SER A 701 46.92 26.02 30.60
C SER A 701 48.17 25.41 31.25
N LYS A 702 48.00 24.37 32.09
CA LYS A 702 49.07 23.64 32.78
C LYS A 702 49.42 22.30 32.11
N VAL A 703 48.71 21.90 31.05
CA VAL A 703 48.97 20.66 30.33
C VAL A 703 50.35 20.75 29.66
N THR A 704 51.18 19.74 29.90
CA THR A 704 52.51 19.60 29.27
C THR A 704 52.43 18.62 28.11
N VAL A 705 53.19 18.87 27.03
CA VAL A 705 53.21 18.04 25.81
C VAL A 705 54.62 17.55 25.55
N ASP A 706 54.80 16.23 25.49
CA ASP A 706 56.03 15.56 25.08
C ASP A 706 55.88 14.91 23.70
N GLY A 707 56.98 14.94 22.93
CA GLY A 707 57.02 14.56 21.52
C GLY A 707 56.98 15.74 20.54
N LYS A 708 57.24 15.47 19.27
CA LYS A 708 57.26 16.48 18.19
C LYS A 708 56.80 15.88 16.87
N VAL A 709 55.92 16.59 16.16
CA VAL A 709 55.47 16.26 14.79
C VAL A 709 56.41 16.93 13.79
N ASP A 710 56.95 16.18 12.83
CA ASP A 710 57.68 16.73 11.68
C ASP A 710 56.74 16.81 10.46
N THR A 711 56.06 17.95 10.29
CA THR A 711 55.09 18.16 9.20
C THR A 711 55.75 18.22 7.82
N SER A 712 57.09 18.26 7.72
CA SER A 712 57.82 18.20 6.45
C SER A 712 57.96 16.78 5.89
N LYS A 713 57.63 15.74 6.68
CA LYS A 713 57.78 14.33 6.27
C LYS A 713 56.50 13.54 6.54
N ALA A 714 56.04 12.83 5.52
CA ALA A 714 54.95 11.87 5.65
C ALA A 714 55.35 10.76 6.64
N GLY A 715 54.45 10.42 7.56
CA GLY A 715 54.70 9.52 8.67
C GLY A 715 53.71 9.72 9.82
N THR A 716 53.79 8.83 10.82
CA THR A 716 52.94 8.87 12.01
C THR A 716 53.78 9.23 13.22
N TYR A 717 53.37 10.28 13.93
CA TYR A 717 54.01 10.86 15.10
C TYR A 717 53.08 10.69 16.31
N VAL A 718 53.63 10.49 17.50
CA VAL A 718 52.86 10.35 18.74
C VAL A 718 53.25 11.47 19.70
N LEU A 719 52.26 12.18 20.22
CA LEU A 719 52.39 13.16 21.28
C LEU A 719 51.80 12.59 22.56
N THR A 720 52.43 12.88 23.70
CA THR A 720 51.94 12.50 25.03
C THR A 720 51.67 13.78 25.83
N TYR A 721 50.46 13.87 26.38
CA TYR A 721 49.99 15.01 27.16
C TYR A 721 49.91 14.58 28.62
N THR A 722 50.38 15.43 29.52
CA THR A 722 50.40 15.16 30.97
C THR A 722 49.88 16.37 31.73
N ILE A 723 48.97 16.14 32.68
CA ILE A 723 48.49 17.14 33.64
C ILE A 723 48.55 16.59 35.06
N THR A 724 48.86 17.47 36.02
CA THR A 724 48.79 17.19 37.47
C THR A 724 47.89 18.24 38.14
N ASP A 725 47.02 17.80 39.04
CA ASP A 725 46.18 18.69 39.87
C ASP A 725 46.94 19.27 41.09
N SER A 726 46.26 19.96 42.01
CA SER A 726 46.87 20.51 43.25
C SER A 726 47.10 19.47 44.36
N LYS A 727 46.55 18.26 44.20
CA LYS A 727 46.59 17.15 45.17
C LYS A 727 47.67 16.13 44.84
N GLY A 728 48.10 16.09 43.59
CA GLY A 728 49.16 15.25 43.05
C GLY A 728 48.67 14.15 42.09
N HIS A 729 47.40 14.13 41.68
CA HIS A 729 46.94 13.15 40.68
C HIS A 729 47.45 13.56 39.30
N GLU A 730 48.15 12.63 38.63
CA GLU A 730 48.71 12.84 37.30
C GLU A 730 47.97 11.98 36.26
N VAL A 731 47.42 12.63 35.23
CA VAL A 731 46.71 11.97 34.13
C VAL A 731 47.47 12.19 32.83
N THR A 732 47.66 11.12 32.06
CA THR A 732 48.33 11.15 30.75
C THR A 732 47.43 10.66 29.62
N ALA A 733 47.52 11.29 28.46
CA ALA A 733 46.80 10.89 27.25
C ALA A 733 47.72 11.00 26.02
N LYS A 734 47.40 10.29 24.93
CA LYS A 734 48.23 10.28 23.70
C LYS A 734 47.42 10.63 22.47
N GLN A 735 48.00 11.46 21.61
CA GLN A 735 47.48 11.78 20.28
C GLN A 735 48.38 11.16 19.22
N THR A 736 47.79 10.53 18.21
CA THR A 736 48.51 10.01 17.03
C THR A 736 48.30 10.95 15.84
N VAL A 737 49.35 11.65 15.40
CA VAL A 737 49.31 12.61 14.28
C VAL A 737 49.87 11.94 13.04
N THR A 738 49.04 11.75 12.01
CA THR A 738 49.45 11.16 10.73
C THR A 738 49.60 12.24 9.66
N VAL A 739 50.84 12.49 9.25
CA VAL A 739 51.17 13.34 8.11
C VAL A 739 51.13 12.47 6.86
N ARG A 740 50.17 12.71 5.96
CA ARG A 740 50.02 12.00 4.68
C ARG A 740 50.79 12.70 3.58
N ALA A 741 51.29 11.94 2.61
CA ALA A 741 51.67 12.52 1.33
C ALA A 741 50.39 13.09 0.68
N ARG A 742 50.47 14.32 0.15
CA ARG A 742 49.35 14.97 -0.53
C ARG A 742 49.15 14.28 -1.88
N GLU A 743 47.98 13.70 -2.13
CA GLU A 743 47.65 13.12 -3.43
C GLU A 743 47.42 14.25 -4.46
N GLU A 744 47.88 14.05 -5.70
CA GLU A 744 47.65 14.98 -6.79
C GLU A 744 46.19 14.89 -7.25
N VAL A 745 45.39 15.91 -6.90
CA VAL A 745 44.04 16.07 -7.43
C VAL A 745 44.15 16.41 -8.91
N LYS A 746 43.55 15.59 -9.77
CA LYS A 746 43.66 15.75 -11.21
C LYS A 746 42.58 16.71 -11.71
N ASP A 747 42.99 17.89 -12.10
CA ASP A 747 42.13 18.99 -12.52
C ASP A 747 41.39 18.71 -13.84
N GLU A 748 40.15 19.18 -13.98
CA GLU A 748 39.37 19.06 -15.22
C GLU A 748 39.59 20.29 -16.11
N LYS A 749 39.90 20.05 -17.39
CA LYS A 749 40.48 21.09 -18.24
C LYS A 749 39.47 22.17 -18.65
N THR A 750 39.79 23.42 -18.34
CA THR A 750 39.07 24.64 -18.76
C THR A 750 38.75 24.69 -20.25
N VAL A 751 37.56 25.17 -20.59
CA VAL A 751 37.06 25.28 -21.96
C VAL A 751 37.05 26.75 -22.41
N LEU A 752 38.03 27.13 -23.25
CA LEU A 752 38.09 28.42 -23.94
C LEU A 752 37.49 28.30 -25.35
N LYS A 753 36.48 29.11 -25.66
CA LYS A 753 35.83 29.23 -26.98
C LYS A 753 36.11 30.59 -27.59
N VAL A 754 36.70 30.58 -28.79
CA VAL A 754 36.99 31.77 -29.60
C VAL A 754 36.58 31.45 -31.04
N PRO A 755 35.97 32.38 -31.80
CA PRO A 755 35.67 32.16 -33.22
C PRO A 755 36.97 31.96 -34.01
N ALA A 756 37.09 30.86 -34.75
CA ALA A 756 38.34 30.48 -35.41
C ALA A 756 38.81 31.49 -36.48
N GLU A 757 37.87 32.15 -37.17
CA GLU A 757 38.16 33.22 -38.13
C GLU A 757 37.09 34.32 -38.07
N THR A 758 37.53 35.58 -38.20
CA THR A 758 36.69 36.78 -38.35
C THR A 758 37.16 37.56 -39.57
N THR A 759 36.25 37.98 -40.46
CA THR A 759 36.57 38.86 -41.60
C THR A 759 36.09 40.29 -41.33
N ILE A 760 36.95 41.28 -41.60
CA ILE A 760 36.60 42.71 -41.60
C ILE A 760 37.09 43.38 -42.89
N THR A 761 36.55 44.56 -43.20
CA THR A 761 37.01 45.40 -44.32
C THR A 761 37.98 46.47 -43.81
N GLU A 762 38.96 46.83 -44.62
CA GLU A 762 39.96 47.86 -44.34
C GLU A 762 39.33 49.14 -43.76
N GLY A 763 39.81 49.56 -42.59
CA GLY A 763 39.34 50.71 -41.81
C GLY A 763 38.21 50.42 -40.83
N ASN A 764 37.60 49.22 -40.84
CA ASN A 764 36.61 48.85 -39.82
C ASN A 764 37.32 48.48 -38.51
N GLN A 765 36.71 48.84 -37.37
CA GLN A 765 37.22 48.44 -36.06
C GLN A 765 37.07 46.93 -35.84
N PHE A 766 38.05 46.34 -35.16
CA PHE A 766 38.03 44.96 -34.68
C PHE A 766 37.80 44.97 -33.17
N ASP A 767 36.82 44.19 -32.69
CA ASP A 767 36.61 43.93 -31.26
C ASP A 767 37.15 42.53 -30.92
N PRO A 768 38.25 42.41 -30.16
CA PRO A 768 38.82 41.13 -29.79
C PRO A 768 37.88 40.26 -28.93
N MET A 769 36.98 40.84 -28.14
CA MET A 769 36.15 40.06 -27.22
C MET A 769 34.84 39.55 -27.85
N ALA A 770 34.59 39.90 -29.12
CA ALA A 770 33.38 39.51 -29.84
C ALA A 770 33.28 37.98 -30.04
N GLY A 771 32.35 37.35 -29.31
CA GLY A 771 32.09 35.91 -29.38
C GLY A 771 33.05 35.02 -28.57
N VAL A 772 33.89 35.62 -27.73
CA VAL A 772 34.82 34.90 -26.84
C VAL A 772 34.11 34.51 -25.54
N SER A 773 34.34 33.27 -25.06
CA SER A 773 33.86 32.80 -23.75
C SER A 773 34.80 31.76 -23.15
N ALA A 774 34.90 31.70 -21.82
CA ALA A 774 35.69 30.71 -21.11
C ALA A 774 34.92 30.16 -19.91
N THR A 775 34.84 28.84 -19.76
CA THR A 775 34.14 28.18 -18.66
C THR A 775 34.96 27.06 -18.07
N ASP A 776 34.93 26.97 -16.75
CA ASP A 776 35.62 26.01 -15.92
C ASP A 776 34.62 25.35 -14.97
N LYS A 777 34.79 24.06 -14.65
CA LYS A 777 33.78 23.31 -13.90
C LYS A 777 33.85 23.64 -12.40
N GLU A 778 35.06 23.85 -11.90
CA GLU A 778 35.36 24.23 -10.52
C GLU A 778 35.37 25.76 -10.36
N GLY A 779 35.84 26.51 -11.37
CA GLY A 779 35.96 27.97 -11.37
C GLY A 779 34.77 28.77 -11.92
N GLY A 780 33.80 28.14 -12.61
CA GLY A 780 32.64 28.80 -13.21
C GLY A 780 32.95 29.56 -14.51
N ASP A 781 32.26 30.69 -14.76
CA ASP A 781 32.51 31.54 -15.93
C ASP A 781 33.78 32.38 -15.73
N LEU A 782 34.78 32.15 -16.58
CA LEU A 782 36.07 32.83 -16.59
C LEU A 782 36.21 33.81 -17.75
N THR A 783 35.15 34.09 -18.52
CA THR A 783 35.18 34.94 -19.72
C THR A 783 35.77 36.32 -19.45
N SER A 784 35.53 36.90 -18.28
CA SER A 784 36.07 38.20 -17.84
C SER A 784 37.57 38.20 -17.52
N LYS A 785 38.20 37.01 -17.43
CA LYS A 785 39.64 36.83 -17.17
C LYS A 785 40.43 36.46 -18.43
N VAL A 786 39.77 36.33 -19.59
CA VAL A 786 40.45 36.04 -20.85
C VAL A 786 41.28 37.26 -21.26
N THR A 787 42.59 37.05 -21.45
CA THR A 787 43.50 38.03 -22.04
C THR A 787 43.67 37.75 -23.53
N HIS A 788 44.05 38.77 -24.30
CA HIS A 788 44.38 38.62 -25.70
C HIS A 788 45.65 39.40 -26.06
N GLU A 789 46.47 38.84 -26.94
CA GLU A 789 47.72 39.43 -27.42
C GLU A 789 47.83 39.24 -28.94
N GLY A 790 48.35 40.27 -29.62
CA GLY A 790 48.39 40.36 -31.09
C GLY A 790 47.71 41.62 -31.59
N THR A 791 48.25 42.21 -32.67
CA THR A 791 47.77 43.49 -33.23
C THR A 791 47.23 43.30 -34.65
N VAL A 792 45.95 43.58 -34.85
CA VAL A 792 45.32 43.61 -36.19
C VAL A 792 45.50 45.00 -36.77
N ASP A 793 46.31 45.13 -37.83
CA ASP A 793 46.41 46.39 -38.57
C ASP A 793 45.22 46.52 -39.51
N ILE A 794 44.15 47.15 -39.02
CA ILE A 794 42.91 47.37 -39.77
C ILE A 794 43.10 48.28 -41.00
N SER A 795 44.24 48.96 -41.16
CA SER A 795 44.51 49.87 -42.28
C SER A 795 45.17 49.19 -43.49
N LYS A 796 45.36 47.87 -43.43
CA LYS A 796 46.06 47.11 -44.46
C LYS A 796 45.41 45.74 -44.64
N ALA A 797 45.12 45.35 -45.89
CA ALA A 797 44.61 44.02 -46.16
C ALA A 797 45.66 42.93 -45.86
N GLY A 798 45.19 41.83 -45.27
CA GLY A 798 46.04 40.76 -44.77
C GLY A 798 45.31 39.85 -43.79
N THR A 799 45.96 38.76 -43.41
CA THR A 799 45.50 37.89 -42.32
C THR A 799 46.39 38.10 -41.11
N TYR A 800 45.77 38.45 -39.99
CA TYR A 800 46.40 38.69 -38.70
C TYR A 800 46.00 37.55 -37.75
N GLU A 801 46.81 37.27 -36.74
CA GLU A 801 46.52 36.27 -35.71
C GLU A 801 46.46 36.95 -34.34
N VAL A 802 45.40 36.65 -33.58
CA VAL A 802 45.20 37.12 -32.21
C VAL A 802 45.15 35.90 -31.30
N ILE A 803 46.02 35.87 -30.30
CA ILE A 803 46.15 34.78 -29.34
C ILE A 803 45.36 35.14 -28.09
N TYR A 804 44.43 34.28 -27.69
CA TYR A 804 43.65 34.41 -26.46
C TYR A 804 44.20 33.43 -25.43
N SER A 805 44.28 33.86 -24.17
CA SER A 805 44.69 33.03 -23.04
C SER A 805 43.75 33.20 -21.86
N VAL A 806 43.55 32.15 -21.07
CA VAL A 806 42.88 32.22 -19.77
C VAL A 806 43.54 31.25 -18.79
N LYS A 807 43.62 31.65 -17.53
CA LYS A 807 44.03 30.79 -16.42
C LYS A 807 42.86 30.48 -15.51
N ASP A 808 42.72 29.21 -15.14
CA ASP A 808 41.79 28.75 -14.12
C ASP A 808 42.28 29.10 -12.70
N PHE A 809 41.57 28.59 -11.69
CA PHE A 809 41.87 28.84 -10.29
C PHE A 809 43.05 27.99 -9.77
N ALA A 810 43.40 26.88 -10.45
CA ALA A 810 44.58 26.08 -10.15
C ALA A 810 45.86 26.62 -10.83
N GLY A 811 45.70 27.48 -11.84
CA GLY A 811 46.76 28.13 -12.60
C GLY A 811 47.07 27.51 -13.96
N ASN A 812 46.31 26.52 -14.45
CA ASN A 812 46.54 25.98 -15.79
C ASN A 812 46.12 27.01 -16.84
N GLU A 813 46.88 27.07 -17.94
CA GLU A 813 46.69 28.05 -19.00
C GLU A 813 46.16 27.38 -20.27
N VAL A 814 45.04 27.88 -20.80
CA VAL A 814 44.49 27.44 -22.09
C VAL A 814 44.57 28.58 -23.09
N THR A 815 45.32 28.36 -24.17
CA THR A 815 45.52 29.33 -25.25
C THR A 815 44.86 28.87 -26.55
N THR A 816 44.30 29.78 -27.33
CA THR A 816 43.83 29.52 -28.70
C THR A 816 44.06 30.73 -29.61
N ILE A 817 44.00 30.52 -30.94
CA ILE A 817 44.30 31.55 -31.94
C ILE A 817 43.06 31.81 -32.81
N GLN A 818 42.73 33.09 -32.99
CA GLN A 818 41.78 33.57 -33.99
C GLN A 818 42.52 34.15 -35.19
N LYS A 819 42.06 33.83 -36.39
CA LYS A 819 42.48 34.52 -37.62
C LYS A 819 41.57 35.72 -37.88
N VAL A 820 42.16 36.87 -38.17
CA VAL A 820 41.43 38.09 -38.52
C VAL A 820 41.83 38.51 -39.92
N VAL A 821 40.90 38.36 -40.87
CA VAL A 821 41.14 38.66 -42.29
C VAL A 821 40.64 40.07 -42.60
N VAL A 822 41.55 41.00 -42.83
CA VAL A 822 41.25 42.34 -43.34
C VAL A 822 41.24 42.28 -44.87
N LYS A 823 40.11 42.63 -45.49
CA LYS A 823 39.95 42.71 -46.95
C LYS A 823 40.06 44.17 -47.41
N ASP A 824 40.72 44.39 -48.56
CA ASP A 824 40.90 45.73 -49.15
C ASP A 824 39.57 46.48 -49.31
N LYS A 825 39.60 47.82 -49.23
CA LYS A 825 38.52 48.65 -49.73
C LYS A 825 38.51 48.63 -51.27
N ASP A 826 37.43 48.13 -51.86
CA ASP A 826 37.19 48.19 -53.31
C ASP A 826 37.18 49.65 -53.81
N ASN A 827 38.30 50.07 -54.42
CA ASN A 827 38.48 51.38 -55.04
C ASN A 827 38.51 51.24 -56.57
N GLY A 828 37.33 50.94 -57.15
CA GLY A 828 37.17 50.83 -58.60
C GLY A 828 36.88 52.16 -59.29
N ASN A 829 37.85 52.75 -59.99
CA ASN A 829 37.59 53.70 -61.08
C ASN A 829 38.75 53.73 -62.09
N GLY A 830 38.52 53.39 -63.37
CA GLY A 830 39.62 53.34 -64.36
C GLY A 830 39.43 52.64 -65.71
N SER A 831 38.29 52.82 -66.39
CA SER A 831 38.04 52.71 -67.87
C SER A 831 38.67 51.60 -68.76
N ASP A 832 37.79 51.01 -69.59
CA ASP A 832 37.96 50.58 -71.00
C ASP A 832 39.05 49.55 -71.40
N ASN A 833 38.78 48.58 -72.28
CA ASN A 833 38.05 48.74 -73.55
C ASN A 833 37.42 47.42 -74.05
N GLY A 834 36.28 47.51 -74.74
CA GLY A 834 35.32 46.42 -74.92
C GLY A 834 35.56 45.37 -76.01
N ASN A 835 34.57 44.47 -76.11
CA ASN A 835 34.00 44.08 -77.40
C ASN A 835 32.51 43.68 -77.26
N ASN A 836 31.79 43.64 -78.38
CA ASN A 836 30.33 43.74 -78.50
C ASN A 836 29.66 42.45 -79.04
N GLY A 837 28.41 42.15 -78.64
CA GLY A 837 27.51 41.24 -79.38
C GLY A 837 26.49 40.40 -78.57
N SER A 838 25.20 40.75 -78.67
CA SER A 838 23.96 39.93 -78.55
C SER A 838 23.85 38.76 -77.53
N ASP A 839 22.82 38.61 -76.68
CA ASP A 839 21.38 38.86 -76.89
C ASP A 839 20.55 38.82 -75.58
N ASN A 840 19.45 39.60 -75.57
CA ASN A 840 18.16 39.42 -74.87
C ASN A 840 17.99 39.02 -73.38
N ASN A 841 17.34 39.97 -72.67
CA ASN A 841 16.19 39.83 -71.75
C ASN A 841 16.32 39.47 -70.25
N ASN A 842 16.08 40.54 -69.46
CA ASN A 842 15.04 40.65 -68.42
C ASN A 842 15.39 40.31 -66.96
N GLY A 843 14.87 41.14 -66.03
CA GLY A 843 14.77 40.83 -64.60
C GLY A 843 15.70 41.61 -63.66
N ASN A 844 15.53 42.93 -63.54
CA ASN A 844 16.33 43.75 -62.62
C ASN A 844 15.94 43.53 -61.14
N ASN A 845 16.93 43.21 -60.31
CA ASN A 845 17.05 43.61 -58.90
C ASN A 845 17.34 45.16 -58.88
N PRO A 846 17.56 45.92 -57.75
CA PRO A 846 17.87 45.41 -56.41
C PRO A 846 17.48 46.26 -55.16
N ASP A 847 17.82 45.68 -54.01
CA ASP A 847 18.42 46.28 -52.80
C ASP A 847 17.59 47.07 -51.77
N LYS A 848 18.10 46.99 -50.53
CA LYS A 848 17.86 47.77 -49.30
C LYS A 848 16.46 47.79 -48.70
N GLY A 849 16.35 47.14 -47.54
CA GLY A 849 15.22 47.30 -46.62
C GLY A 849 15.35 48.55 -45.73
N SER A 850 14.29 48.81 -44.97
CA SER A 850 14.28 49.74 -43.84
C SER A 850 13.06 49.45 -42.96
N THR A 851 13.21 49.69 -41.65
CA THR A 851 12.18 50.15 -40.69
C THR A 851 10.73 49.64 -40.79
N GLY A 852 10.22 49.21 -39.64
CA GLY A 852 9.16 49.98 -39.00
C GLY A 852 7.72 49.52 -39.24
N THR A 853 7.03 49.35 -38.11
CA THR A 853 5.58 49.48 -38.00
C THR A 853 5.07 50.78 -38.62
N ASN A 854 4.11 50.67 -39.52
CA ASN A 854 3.03 51.61 -39.87
C ASN A 854 2.01 50.78 -40.68
N ASN A 855 0.71 51.06 -40.76
CA ASN A 855 -0.07 52.26 -40.46
C ASN A 855 -1.47 51.77 -39.94
N SER A 856 -2.42 52.57 -39.43
CA SER A 856 -2.62 54.01 -39.58
C SER A 856 -3.62 54.56 -38.55
N ASN A 857 -3.43 55.84 -38.17
CA ASN A 857 -4.40 56.96 -38.07
C ASN A 857 -5.88 56.69 -37.66
N ALA A 858 -6.56 57.55 -36.89
CA ALA A 858 -6.29 58.97 -36.61
C ALA A 858 -6.89 59.50 -35.28
N SER A 859 -6.28 60.57 -34.76
CA SER A 859 -6.85 61.75 -34.06
C SER A 859 -8.02 61.63 -33.05
N ASP A 860 -7.74 62.00 -31.80
CA ASP A 860 -8.27 63.17 -31.05
C ASP A 860 -9.75 63.59 -31.25
N THR A 861 -10.59 63.88 -30.24
CA THR A 861 -10.40 64.32 -28.83
C THR A 861 -11.65 63.94 -27.97
N GLY A 862 -11.56 64.02 -26.64
CA GLY A 862 -12.65 64.68 -25.87
C GLY A 862 -13.69 63.87 -25.06
N ASN A 863 -13.27 63.30 -23.93
CA ASN A 863 -13.92 63.35 -22.59
C ASN A 863 -15.34 62.78 -22.30
N SER A 864 -15.49 62.33 -21.03
CA SER A 864 -16.70 62.11 -20.21
C SER A 864 -17.31 60.70 -20.09
N LYS A 865 -17.64 60.38 -18.84
CA LYS A 865 -18.27 59.16 -18.30
C LYS A 865 -19.80 59.15 -18.51
N ILE A 866 -20.43 58.10 -17.95
CA ILE A 866 -21.86 57.91 -17.57
C ILE A 866 -22.68 57.21 -18.68
N SER A 867 -23.55 56.23 -18.43
CA SER A 867 -23.74 55.24 -17.33
C SER A 867 -24.83 54.24 -17.78
N ASN A 868 -25.09 53.21 -16.97
CA ASN A 868 -26.41 52.62 -16.74
C ASN A 868 -27.07 51.72 -17.81
N ASN A 869 -27.07 50.43 -17.47
CA ASN A 869 -28.26 49.71 -16.94
C ASN A 869 -29.21 49.01 -17.92
N SER A 870 -29.69 47.82 -17.49
CA SER A 870 -31.00 47.20 -17.77
C SER A 870 -31.32 46.81 -19.24
N THR A 871 -32.06 45.73 -19.56
CA THR A 871 -32.74 44.69 -18.76
C THR A 871 -32.99 43.44 -19.63
N SER A 872 -33.49 42.38 -18.99
CA SER A 872 -34.26 41.26 -19.58
C SER A 872 -35.14 41.60 -20.80
N ASP A 873 -35.38 40.64 -21.70
CA ASP A 873 -36.61 39.83 -21.61
C ASP A 873 -36.69 38.56 -22.47
N LYS A 874 -37.70 37.74 -22.13
CA LYS A 874 -38.05 36.42 -22.70
C LYS A 874 -38.75 36.52 -24.06
N LYS A 875 -38.67 35.47 -24.90
CA LYS A 875 -39.83 34.55 -25.14
C LYS A 875 -39.58 33.41 -26.14
N GLU A 876 -40.44 32.39 -26.04
CA GLU A 876 -40.72 31.30 -27.00
C GLU A 876 -41.17 31.87 -28.38
N ASP A 877 -41.36 31.15 -29.50
CA ASP A 877 -42.09 29.88 -29.61
C ASP A 877 -42.11 29.25 -31.04
N THR A 878 -42.51 27.98 -31.12
CA THR A 878 -43.14 27.23 -32.24
C THR A 878 -42.45 26.85 -33.59
N TYR A 879 -42.29 25.52 -33.75
CA TYR A 879 -42.72 24.61 -34.86
C TYR A 879 -42.54 24.90 -36.37
N LYS A 880 -42.08 23.85 -37.09
CA LYS A 880 -42.72 23.34 -38.33
C LYS A 880 -42.41 21.86 -38.62
N GLU A 881 -43.34 21.18 -39.30
CA GLU A 881 -43.39 19.72 -39.46
C GLU A 881 -42.77 19.12 -40.74
N LEU A 882 -42.62 17.79 -40.68
CA LEU A 882 -42.46 16.71 -41.68
C LEU A 882 -42.96 16.95 -43.14
N PRO A 883 -42.53 16.06 -44.06
CA PRO A 883 -43.51 15.04 -44.51
C PRO A 883 -43.02 13.57 -44.46
N LYS A 884 -43.98 12.63 -44.42
CA LYS A 884 -43.80 11.17 -44.56
C LYS A 884 -44.34 10.69 -45.91
N THR A 885 -43.91 9.51 -46.38
CA THR A 885 -44.66 8.42 -47.07
C THR A 885 -43.65 7.47 -47.76
N GLY A 886 -43.84 6.14 -47.86
CA GLY A 886 -44.83 5.24 -47.25
C GLY A 886 -44.52 3.76 -47.56
N ALA A 887 -45.09 2.84 -46.75
CA ALA A 887 -45.66 1.49 -47.01
C ALA A 887 -45.00 0.53 -48.05
N SER A 888 -45.00 -0.81 -47.94
CA SER A 888 -45.92 -1.79 -47.28
C SER A 888 -45.23 -3.19 -47.21
N THR A 889 -45.70 -4.31 -46.60
CA THR A 889 -46.69 -4.63 -45.54
C THR A 889 -46.60 -6.12 -45.08
N ASN A 890 -47.00 -6.39 -43.83
CA ASN A 890 -47.78 -7.55 -43.33
C ASN A 890 -47.18 -8.84 -42.68
N ASN A 891 -47.87 -9.19 -41.58
CA ASN A 891 -47.98 -10.42 -40.78
C ASN A 891 -46.79 -10.80 -39.88
N SER A 892 -46.78 -10.64 -38.54
CA SER A 892 -47.79 -10.76 -37.44
C SER A 892 -47.83 -12.13 -36.74
N ALA A 893 -47.00 -12.27 -35.70
CA ALA A 893 -47.32 -13.05 -34.50
C ALA A 893 -46.62 -12.35 -33.32
N ALA A 894 -47.37 -12.04 -32.27
CA ALA A 894 -46.89 -11.30 -31.10
C ALA A 894 -47.14 -12.10 -29.81
N MET A 895 -46.52 -11.63 -28.71
CA MET A 895 -46.53 -12.17 -27.35
C MET A 895 -45.62 -13.37 -27.08
N GLY A 896 -44.75 -13.24 -26.06
CA GLY A 896 -43.96 -14.35 -25.53
C GLY A 896 -42.52 -14.05 -25.10
N LEU A 897 -42.15 -12.80 -24.75
CA LEU A 897 -40.80 -12.48 -24.29
C LEU A 897 -40.79 -11.48 -23.11
N LEU A 898 -41.07 -11.99 -21.90
CA LEU A 898 -40.84 -11.32 -20.62
C LEU A 898 -40.81 -12.38 -19.51
N MET A 899 -40.00 -12.17 -18.46
CA MET A 899 -39.63 -13.11 -17.39
C MET A 899 -38.57 -14.17 -17.72
N VAL A 900 -37.29 -13.78 -17.61
CA VAL A 900 -36.19 -14.48 -16.89
C VAL A 900 -35.24 -13.36 -16.39
N LEU A 901 -34.43 -13.61 -15.35
CA LEU A 901 -33.45 -12.71 -14.69
C LEU A 901 -33.99 -11.95 -13.45
N ALA A 902 -34.33 -12.69 -12.40
CA ALA A 902 -34.57 -12.13 -11.06
C ALA A 902 -34.18 -13.09 -9.92
N GLY A 903 -33.03 -13.78 -10.05
CA GLY A 903 -32.61 -14.87 -9.15
C GLY A 903 -31.62 -14.50 -8.03
N MET A 904 -31.20 -13.23 -7.89
CA MET A 904 -30.19 -12.80 -6.90
C MET A 904 -30.56 -11.51 -6.13
N ALA A 905 -31.82 -11.02 -6.22
CA ALA A 905 -32.21 -9.76 -5.56
C ALA A 905 -33.69 -9.68 -5.12
N LEU A 906 -34.35 -10.81 -4.83
CA LEU A 906 -35.81 -10.86 -4.60
C LEU A 906 -36.31 -11.31 -3.21
N SER A 907 -35.47 -11.27 -2.17
CA SER A 907 -35.94 -11.55 -0.79
C SER A 907 -36.58 -10.35 -0.07
N PHE A 908 -36.30 -9.08 -0.44
CA PHE A 908 -36.72 -7.89 0.35
C PHE A 908 -37.79 -6.96 -0.26
N GLY A 909 -38.19 -7.12 -1.52
CA GLY A 909 -39.05 -6.13 -2.21
C GLY A 909 -40.55 -6.05 -1.82
N ARG A 910 -41.07 -6.85 -0.86
CA ARG A 910 -42.54 -6.99 -0.66
C ARG A 910 -43.06 -7.08 0.79
N LYS A 911 -42.61 -6.22 1.71
CA LYS A 911 -43.28 -6.05 3.04
C LYS A 911 -43.62 -4.61 3.48
N PHE A 912 -43.85 -3.67 2.55
CA PHE A 912 -44.39 -2.32 2.90
C PHE A 912 -45.57 -1.83 2.03
N ARG A 913 -46.63 -2.64 1.91
CA ARG A 913 -47.99 -2.17 1.49
C ARG A 913 -49.13 -2.88 2.23
N LYS A 914 -49.16 -2.77 3.57
CA LYS A 914 -50.37 -3.10 4.35
C LYS A 914 -50.45 -2.50 5.77
N VAL A 915 -49.98 -1.26 5.94
CA VAL A 915 -50.32 -0.41 7.11
C VAL A 915 -50.75 0.97 6.62
N LEU A 916 -51.95 1.01 6.03
CA LEU A 916 -52.73 2.25 5.84
C LEU A 916 -54.20 1.90 5.53
N LYS A 917 -54.77 1.06 6.41
CA LYS A 917 -56.21 0.95 6.73
C LYS A 917 -56.37 0.12 8.00
#